data_AF-A0A7Y7CCW7-F1
#
_entry.id   AF-A0A7Y7CCW7-F1
#
_cell.length_a   1.000
_cell.length_b   1.000
_cell.length_c   1.000
_cell.angle_alpha   90.00
_cell.angle_beta   90.00
_cell.angle_gamma   90.00
#
_symmetry.space_group_name_H-M   'P 1'
#
loop_
_entity.id
_entity.type
_entity.pdbx_description
1 polymer ?
#
loop_
_entity_poly.entity_id
_entity_poly.type
_entity_poly.pdbx_seq_one_letter_code
_entity_poly.pdbx_strand_id
1 'polypeptide(L)'
;MSVLADSAEVSSLDARRVSGVLRVLPEEVRRQLERTGRVREYVSQELVATRGQPCDTVRLVLEGMLVMGRLGANHGAFLRVTHVAAGELYGAHARDDGATHGFDVVAGGGVRVLEVSGADFREALALDETGGLTALLCPALRRALLDLFADDVEPEGVLRLAACFREGTVPEGTVLMPAGATAAEWWVLRQGSVRYGERALGPGEDFALDALLLDAPVFAAATALETSTLLSAPRGATAEVLLRFPGVRRALGRRVARSSAQFNRWPHVVLTDVSAPPEAPPEEEGSMELPERPSSASPWKPVPFYRQQEHMDCGAACLRMVARYYGHELDYPSLMKLAGVSRYGTSLLDLSRTGEQLGFITTGIQADWELLRSVDLPAIAHLQDRHHFVVVWRVTRKGVVVGDPSFSTRFIPREEFLRSWRGVLLLLKPSDRMSTAVAALPPKQKEQSALARFSVLVRPYRLVIAELVGLSLLLQVLALAFPLGSQVVIDRVLMRADAQLLDVLLVGLVVTALLSGVLAFARSYLVLEVSTRIERDVVETLYRRVLDGASGLFQRFTTSDILNRFMEVGLIRGFIVDNAIAITIDVALVLSTAAVLTMYSSTLAVLALVLMPLHLLVSAVVGRWVRNHTVAYLSQHDLYQTHLMDSFKGFESLKAHALELPFLRTMQRLLAPSLQHGFKASMHGAIGASVSQTLDLVGSALVLWVGSRAVLRGELTVGALIAATLFARQMSGPVVRLATQWRDYQRVQAHLERVGAVQDVA
;
A
#
# COMPACT_ATOMS: atom_id res chain seq x y z
N MET A 1 34.47 21.75 63.55
CA MET A 1 34.29 22.40 62.24
C MET A 1 32.90 22.01 61.77
N SER A 2 31.88 22.74 62.22
CA SER A 2 31.28 23.85 61.44
C SER A 2 30.72 23.30 60.12
N VAL A 3 29.44 22.94 60.10
CA VAL A 3 28.33 23.84 59.68
C VAL A 3 28.51 24.21 58.20
N LEU A 4 27.47 23.93 57.41
CA LEU A 4 27.29 24.12 55.95
C LEU A 4 27.41 22.85 55.10
N ALA A 5 26.49 21.91 55.29
CA ALA A 5 26.05 21.01 54.20
C ALA A 5 24.54 20.73 54.29
N ASP A 6 23.77 21.70 54.78
CA ASP A 6 22.35 21.54 55.16
C ASP A 6 21.43 22.47 54.36
N SER A 7 21.69 22.69 53.06
CA SER A 7 20.85 23.58 52.25
C SER A 7 20.78 23.29 50.74
N ALA A 8 21.17 22.10 50.27
CA ALA A 8 21.24 21.82 48.83
C ALA A 8 20.39 20.63 48.33
N GLU A 9 19.56 20.00 49.17
CA GLU A 9 18.77 18.82 48.77
C GLU A 9 17.28 19.07 48.47
N VAL A 10 16.83 20.34 48.44
CA VAL A 10 15.42 20.66 48.17
C VAL A 10 15.29 21.52 46.90
N SER A 11 15.28 20.83 45.77
CA SER A 11 14.65 21.27 44.52
C SER A 11 14.06 20.01 43.86
N SER A 12 13.21 19.29 44.60
CA SER A 12 12.65 18.00 44.17
C SER A 12 11.60 18.15 43.06
N LEU A 13 11.11 19.37 42.82
CA LEU A 13 10.20 19.74 41.73
C LEU A 13 10.88 20.71 40.75
N ASP A 14 12.02 20.29 40.17
CA ASP A 14 12.69 21.07 39.12
C ASP A 14 11.80 21.13 37.86
N ALA A 15 11.17 22.29 37.62
CA ALA A 15 10.11 22.50 36.63
C ALA A 15 10.51 22.16 35.18
N ARG A 16 11.82 22.01 34.91
CA ARG A 16 12.36 21.67 33.58
C ARG A 16 12.41 20.18 33.27
N ARG A 17 12.16 19.29 34.24
CA ARG A 17 12.25 17.83 34.06
C ARG A 17 10.93 17.07 34.21
N VAL A 18 9.83 17.76 34.47
CA VAL A 18 8.56 17.13 34.89
C VAL A 18 7.43 17.42 33.90
N SER A 19 6.77 16.37 33.41
CA SER A 19 5.58 16.44 32.54
C SER A 19 4.27 16.53 33.35
N GLY A 20 3.12 16.74 32.70
CA GLY A 20 1.80 16.59 33.34
C GLY A 20 1.40 17.70 34.31
N VAL A 21 0.68 17.35 35.38
CA VAL A 21 0.04 18.33 36.30
C VAL A 21 1.08 19.11 37.11
N LEU A 22 2.22 18.48 37.42
CA LEU A 22 3.31 19.10 38.18
C LEU A 22 3.90 20.34 37.49
N ARG A 23 3.85 20.37 36.15
CA ARG A 23 4.32 21.49 35.35
C ARG A 23 3.44 22.74 35.53
N VAL A 24 2.13 22.56 35.69
CA VAL A 24 1.18 23.67 35.76
C VAL A 24 0.94 24.19 37.18
N LEU A 25 1.60 23.60 38.19
CA LEU A 25 1.49 24.06 39.57
C LEU A 25 1.92 25.54 39.69
N PRO A 26 1.10 26.41 40.30
CA PRO A 26 1.54 27.74 40.69
C PRO A 26 2.75 27.65 41.62
N GLU A 27 3.64 28.63 41.53
CA GLU A 27 4.90 28.64 42.28
C GLU A 27 4.67 28.62 43.81
N GLU A 28 3.60 29.27 44.29
CA GLU A 28 3.21 29.29 45.71
C GLU A 28 2.73 27.91 46.19
N VAL A 29 1.92 27.23 45.38
CA VAL A 29 1.47 25.84 45.63
C VAL A 29 2.66 24.89 45.63
N ARG A 30 3.59 25.04 44.67
CA ARG A 30 4.81 24.22 44.58
C ARG A 30 5.64 24.35 45.85
N ARG A 31 5.93 25.58 46.29
CA ARG A 31 6.70 25.82 47.52
C ARG A 31 6.01 25.26 48.76
N GLN A 32 4.69 25.33 48.83
CA GLN A 32 3.95 24.73 49.94
C GLN A 32 4.09 23.20 49.95
N LEU A 33 3.95 22.55 48.79
CA LEU A 33 4.10 21.10 48.65
C LEU A 33 5.54 20.63 48.92
N GLU A 34 6.55 21.42 48.56
CA GLU A 34 7.96 21.13 48.89
C GLU A 34 8.25 21.25 50.39
N ARG A 35 7.57 22.17 51.09
CA ARG A 35 7.73 22.38 52.54
C ARG A 35 7.04 21.31 53.37
N THR A 36 5.87 20.83 52.94
CA THR A 36 5.06 19.86 53.69
C THR A 36 5.27 18.42 53.23
N GLY A 37 5.75 18.21 52.01
CA GLY A 37 5.94 16.89 51.41
C GLY A 37 7.24 16.21 51.83
N ARG A 38 7.22 14.87 51.82
CA ARG A 38 8.40 14.01 52.02
C ARG A 38 8.67 13.16 50.80
N VAL A 39 9.89 13.17 50.29
CA VAL A 39 10.27 12.32 49.16
C VAL A 39 10.47 10.88 49.63
N ARG A 40 9.86 9.93 48.94
CA ARG A 40 9.99 8.50 49.20
C ARG A 40 10.32 7.77 47.90
N GLU A 41 11.29 6.87 48.00
CA GLU A 41 11.68 5.97 46.91
C GLU A 41 11.11 4.57 47.16
N TYR A 42 10.54 3.99 46.12
CA TYR A 42 9.99 2.64 46.12
C TYR A 42 10.79 1.78 45.14
N VAL A 43 11.10 0.56 45.56
CA VAL A 43 11.77 -0.43 44.71
C VAL A 43 10.73 -1.15 43.84
N SER A 44 11.17 -1.72 42.71
CA SER A 44 10.29 -2.45 41.79
C SER A 44 9.43 -3.48 42.51
N GLN A 45 8.12 -3.44 42.24
CA GLN A 45 7.06 -4.27 42.84
C GLN A 45 6.79 -4.06 44.34
N GLU A 46 7.37 -3.03 44.96
CA GLU A 46 6.99 -2.63 46.31
C GLU A 46 5.54 -2.13 46.34
N LEU A 47 4.78 -2.54 47.36
CA LEU A 47 3.38 -2.16 47.56
C LEU A 47 3.30 -0.73 48.12
N VAL A 48 2.64 0.15 47.38
CA VAL A 48 2.52 1.58 47.68
C VAL A 48 1.20 1.91 48.37
N ALA A 49 0.11 1.26 47.95
CA ALA A 49 -1.21 1.41 48.57
C ALA A 49 -2.04 0.14 48.39
N THR A 50 -2.85 -0.20 49.39
CA THR A 50 -3.73 -1.37 49.35
C THR A 50 -5.17 -0.95 49.17
N ARG A 51 -5.90 -1.64 48.30
CA ARG A 51 -7.32 -1.38 48.08
C ARG A 51 -8.13 -1.48 49.39
N GLY A 52 -9.05 -0.53 49.59
CA GLY A 52 -9.95 -0.49 50.74
C GLY A 52 -9.35 0.12 52.01
N GLN A 53 -8.05 0.43 52.04
CA GLN A 53 -7.45 1.21 53.13
C GLN A 53 -7.77 2.70 52.99
N PRO A 54 -7.80 3.45 54.11
CA PRO A 54 -7.99 4.91 54.09
C PRO A 54 -6.87 5.57 53.28
N CYS A 55 -7.27 6.51 52.43
CA CYS A 55 -6.40 7.25 51.54
C CYS A 55 -6.11 8.62 52.17
N ASP A 56 -5.14 8.68 53.09
CA ASP A 56 -4.82 9.91 53.84
C ASP A 56 -3.65 10.71 53.24
N THR A 57 -3.04 10.19 52.17
CA THR A 57 -1.81 10.72 51.55
C THR A 57 -1.96 10.87 50.05
N VAL A 58 -1.58 12.05 49.55
CA VAL A 58 -1.45 12.35 48.12
C VAL A 58 0.00 12.11 47.71
N ARG A 59 0.19 11.41 46.60
CA ARG A 59 1.51 11.05 46.07
C ARG A 59 1.71 11.70 44.71
N LEU A 60 2.71 12.56 44.60
CA LEU A 60 3.13 13.15 43.33
C LEU A 60 4.29 12.33 42.76
N VAL A 61 4.11 11.72 41.59
CA VAL A 61 5.16 10.87 41.00
C VAL A 61 6.23 11.77 40.35
N LEU A 62 7.43 11.78 40.91
CA LEU A 62 8.56 12.58 40.41
C LEU A 62 9.31 11.84 39.30
N GLU A 63 9.60 10.55 39.50
CA GLU A 63 10.31 9.69 38.54
C GLU A 63 9.75 8.26 38.59
N GLY A 64 9.71 7.58 37.45
CA GLY A 64 9.16 6.22 37.32
C GLY A 64 7.64 6.20 37.10
N MET A 65 7.00 5.07 37.45
CA MET A 65 5.55 4.89 37.28
C MET A 65 4.96 3.96 38.35
N LEU A 66 3.80 4.34 38.88
CA LEU A 66 2.99 3.50 39.75
C LEU A 66 2.04 2.68 38.88
N VAL A 67 1.90 1.39 39.15
CA VAL A 67 1.01 0.48 38.44
C VAL A 67 -0.19 0.19 39.34
N MET A 68 -1.39 0.45 38.85
CA MET A 68 -2.64 0.23 39.56
C MET A 68 -3.31 -1.04 39.04
N GLY A 69 -3.78 -1.89 39.94
CA GLY A 69 -4.33 -3.19 39.58
C GLY A 69 -5.09 -3.85 40.71
N ARG A 70 -5.36 -5.14 40.52
CA ARG A 70 -5.94 -6.01 41.54
C ARG A 70 -4.99 -7.16 41.81
N LEU A 71 -4.65 -7.41 43.08
CA LEU A 71 -4.02 -8.66 43.46
C LEU A 71 -5.03 -9.82 43.37
N GLY A 72 -4.71 -10.84 42.57
CA GLY A 72 -5.53 -12.04 42.44
C GLY A 72 -5.47 -12.91 43.70
N ALA A 73 -6.63 -13.33 44.21
CA ALA A 73 -6.77 -14.03 45.50
C ALA A 73 -6.06 -15.39 45.62
N ASN A 74 -5.65 -16.04 44.52
CA ASN A 74 -5.10 -17.41 44.56
C ASN A 74 -3.75 -17.64 43.88
N HIS A 75 -3.11 -16.67 43.22
CA HIS A 75 -1.83 -16.91 42.51
C HIS A 75 -0.86 -15.71 42.45
N GLY A 76 -1.06 -14.64 43.24
CA GLY A 76 -0.11 -13.51 43.29
C GLY A 76 0.06 -12.70 42.00
N ALA A 77 -0.67 -13.03 40.92
CA ALA A 77 -0.61 -12.28 39.67
C ALA A 77 -1.33 -10.94 39.81
N PHE A 78 -0.58 -9.85 39.61
CA PHE A 78 -1.10 -8.49 39.63
C PHE A 78 -1.79 -8.15 38.30
N LEU A 79 -3.12 -8.08 38.30
CA LEU A 79 -3.91 -7.70 37.12
C LEU A 79 -3.85 -6.19 36.94
N ARG A 80 -2.95 -5.73 36.08
CA ARG A 80 -2.78 -4.31 35.74
C ARG A 80 -4.05 -3.76 35.09
N VAL A 81 -4.60 -2.72 35.71
CA VAL A 81 -5.76 -1.98 35.20
C VAL A 81 -5.29 -0.71 34.50
N THR A 82 -4.36 0.03 35.11
CA THR A 82 -3.82 1.28 34.57
C THR A 82 -2.50 1.64 35.27
N HIS A 83 -1.94 2.82 35.01
CA HIS A 83 -0.72 3.32 35.65
C HIS A 83 -0.80 4.84 35.87
N VAL A 84 0.01 5.34 36.80
CA VAL A 84 0.25 6.77 37.07
C VAL A 84 1.71 7.06 36.73
N ALA A 85 1.94 7.93 35.76
CA ALA A 85 3.28 8.23 35.24
C ALA A 85 3.95 9.38 36.01
N ALA A 86 5.25 9.55 35.83
CA ALA A 86 5.98 10.73 36.30
C ALA A 86 5.30 12.02 35.81
N GLY A 87 5.04 12.95 36.72
CA GLY A 87 4.26 14.15 36.45
C GLY A 87 2.80 14.12 36.88
N GLU A 88 2.29 12.96 37.29
CA GLU A 88 0.90 12.75 37.67
C GLU A 88 0.71 12.59 39.19
N LEU A 89 -0.55 12.75 39.61
CA LEU A 89 -1.02 12.68 41.00
C LEU A 89 -1.73 11.35 41.24
N TYR A 90 -1.31 10.62 42.28
CA TYR A 90 -2.06 9.50 42.84
C TYR A 90 -2.64 9.86 44.20
N GLY A 91 -3.84 9.37 44.50
CA GLY A 91 -4.47 9.60 45.80
C GLY A 91 -5.09 11.00 45.98
N ALA A 92 -5.35 11.75 44.91
CA ALA A 92 -5.99 13.07 44.97
C ALA A 92 -7.36 13.08 45.70
N HIS A 93 -8.00 11.92 45.85
CA HIS A 93 -9.22 11.73 46.64
C HIS A 93 -8.98 11.85 48.16
N ALA A 94 -7.74 11.83 48.64
CA ALA A 94 -7.37 12.07 50.04
C ALA A 94 -7.78 13.45 50.59
N ARG A 95 -8.21 14.35 49.71
CA ARG A 95 -8.80 15.64 50.09
C ARG A 95 -10.21 15.48 50.69
N ASP A 96 -10.92 14.42 50.29
CA ASP A 96 -12.30 14.16 50.68
C ASP A 96 -12.27 13.31 51.96
N ASP A 97 -12.96 13.74 53.03
CA ASP A 97 -12.91 13.06 54.32
C ASP A 97 -13.47 11.62 54.18
N GLY A 98 -12.68 10.61 54.59
CA GLY A 98 -13.06 9.19 54.53
C GLY A 98 -12.81 8.48 53.20
N ALA A 99 -12.02 9.05 52.29
CA ALA A 99 -11.66 8.40 51.02
C ALA A 99 -10.86 7.10 51.23
N THR A 100 -11.07 6.09 50.36
CA THR A 100 -10.32 4.82 50.37
C THR A 100 -9.68 4.54 49.02
N HIS A 101 -8.60 3.76 49.01
CA HIS A 101 -7.94 3.35 47.77
C HIS A 101 -8.82 2.39 46.95
N GLY A 102 -9.10 2.75 45.69
CA GLY A 102 -9.92 1.92 44.78
C GLY A 102 -9.18 0.72 44.18
N PHE A 103 -7.85 0.75 44.17
CA PHE A 103 -6.98 -0.27 43.59
C PHE A 103 -5.78 -0.56 44.48
N ASP A 104 -5.18 -1.73 44.29
CA ASP A 104 -3.84 -1.99 44.81
C ASP A 104 -2.84 -1.28 43.90
N VAL A 105 -1.82 -0.67 44.49
CA VAL A 105 -0.82 0.12 43.77
C VAL A 105 0.56 -0.36 44.11
N VAL A 106 1.34 -0.69 43.09
CA VAL A 106 2.72 -1.15 43.21
C VAL A 106 3.65 -0.28 42.37
N ALA A 107 4.91 -0.20 42.76
CA ALA A 107 5.93 0.45 41.94
C ALA A 107 6.26 -0.40 40.69
N GLY A 108 6.17 0.18 39.49
CA GLY A 108 6.48 -0.54 38.24
C GLY A 108 7.97 -0.71 37.95
N GLY A 109 8.83 -0.13 38.80
CA GLY A 109 10.29 -0.06 38.71
C GLY A 109 10.81 0.72 39.92
N GLY A 110 12.01 1.32 39.85
CA GLY A 110 12.40 2.34 40.82
C GLY A 110 11.53 3.59 40.65
N VAL A 111 10.74 3.94 41.67
CA VAL A 111 9.80 5.07 41.62
C VAL A 111 10.10 6.04 42.74
N ARG A 112 10.24 7.32 42.42
CA ARG A 112 10.40 8.39 43.40
C ARG A 112 9.13 9.22 43.44
N VAL A 113 8.53 9.36 44.62
CA VAL A 113 7.29 10.14 44.82
C VAL A 113 7.47 11.16 45.94
N LEU A 114 6.74 12.28 45.86
CA LEU A 114 6.56 13.22 46.96
C LEU A 114 5.24 12.86 47.67
N GLU A 115 5.30 12.42 48.93
CA GLU A 115 4.13 12.12 49.75
C GLU A 115 3.74 13.38 50.56
N VAL A 116 2.48 13.79 50.45
CA VAL A 116 1.90 14.94 51.15
C VAL A 116 0.63 14.48 51.87
N SER A 117 0.37 14.96 53.10
CA SER A 117 -0.87 14.61 53.81
C SER A 117 -2.10 15.22 53.10
N GLY A 118 -3.26 14.58 53.20
CA GLY A 118 -4.51 15.10 52.63
C GLY A 118 -4.88 16.50 53.15
N ALA A 119 -4.54 16.79 54.42
CA ALA A 119 -4.76 18.12 55.03
C ALA A 119 -3.84 19.18 54.42
N ASP A 120 -2.53 18.90 54.33
CA ASP A 120 -1.56 19.83 53.75
C ASP A 120 -1.81 20.04 52.25
N PHE A 121 -2.29 19.01 51.55
CA PHE A 121 -2.67 19.13 50.14
C PHE A 121 -3.88 20.05 49.96
N ARG A 122 -4.88 20.01 50.85
CA ARG A 122 -6.02 20.95 50.82
C ARG A 122 -5.58 22.39 51.06
N GLU A 123 -4.67 22.61 51.99
CA GLU A 123 -4.09 23.95 52.22
C GLU A 123 -3.32 24.44 50.99
N ALA A 124 -2.54 23.56 50.36
CA ALA A 124 -1.84 23.90 49.12
C ALA A 124 -2.81 24.22 47.97
N LEU A 125 -3.94 23.50 47.86
CA LEU A 125 -4.98 23.81 46.87
C LEU A 125 -5.65 25.17 47.11
N ALA A 126 -5.78 25.60 48.37
CA ALA A 126 -6.40 26.89 48.71
C ALA A 126 -5.55 28.11 48.27
N LEU A 127 -4.25 27.89 47.99
CA LEU A 127 -3.35 28.91 47.44
C LEU A 127 -3.53 29.11 45.92
N ASP A 128 -4.29 28.23 45.23
CA ASP A 128 -4.61 28.43 43.82
C ASP A 128 -5.77 29.43 43.66
N GLU A 129 -5.43 30.70 43.42
CA GLU A 129 -6.40 31.77 43.18
C GLU A 129 -7.32 31.52 41.97
N THR A 130 -6.91 30.65 41.03
CA THR A 130 -7.70 30.36 39.83
C THR A 130 -8.75 29.27 40.06
N GLY A 131 -8.57 28.42 41.07
CA GLY A 131 -9.36 27.20 41.28
C GLY A 131 -9.14 26.10 40.20
N GLY A 132 -8.30 26.35 39.20
CA GLY A 132 -8.03 25.47 38.07
C GLY A 132 -7.34 24.17 38.47
N LEU A 133 -6.49 24.20 39.49
CA LEU A 133 -5.80 23.01 39.97
C LEU A 133 -6.78 22.00 40.55
N THR A 134 -7.81 22.50 41.24
CA THR A 134 -8.89 21.68 41.80
C THR A 134 -9.73 21.03 40.70
N ALA A 135 -9.98 21.75 39.59
CA ALA A 135 -10.64 21.21 38.41
C ALA A 135 -9.80 20.11 37.72
N LEU A 136 -8.48 20.30 37.61
CA LEU A 136 -7.55 19.31 37.00
C LEU A 136 -7.38 18.02 37.80
N LEU A 137 -7.89 17.96 39.04
CA LEU A 137 -7.97 16.70 39.79
C LEU A 137 -8.95 15.72 39.14
N CYS A 138 -9.96 16.23 38.41
CA CYS A 138 -10.86 15.41 37.62
C CYS A 138 -10.10 14.70 36.48
N PRO A 139 -10.04 13.35 36.46
CA PRO A 139 -9.27 12.61 35.46
C PRO A 139 -9.77 12.83 34.02
N ALA A 140 -11.09 12.97 33.84
CA ALA A 140 -11.69 13.22 32.52
C ALA A 140 -11.25 14.57 31.94
N LEU A 141 -11.25 15.62 32.78
CA LEU A 141 -10.80 16.96 32.37
C LEU A 141 -9.30 16.97 32.09
N ARG A 142 -8.49 16.36 32.97
CA ARG A 142 -7.04 16.26 32.78
C ARG A 142 -6.68 15.54 31.48
N ARG A 143 -7.39 14.47 31.15
CA ARG A 143 -7.23 13.75 29.88
C ARG A 143 -7.63 14.62 28.69
N ALA A 144 -8.74 15.34 28.80
CA ALA A 144 -9.19 16.26 27.77
C ALA A 144 -8.22 17.44 27.56
N LEU A 145 -7.41 17.81 28.54
CA LEU A 145 -6.45 18.93 28.45
C LEU A 145 -4.99 18.47 28.30
N LEU A 146 -4.74 17.19 27.99
CA LEU A 146 -3.39 16.61 27.98
C LEU A 146 -2.39 17.37 27.08
N ASP A 147 -2.85 17.81 25.90
CA ASP A 147 -2.05 18.56 24.93
C ASP A 147 -1.55 19.93 25.47
N LEU A 148 -2.14 20.44 26.55
CA LEU A 148 -1.78 21.73 27.15
C LEU A 148 -0.63 21.66 28.15
N PHE A 149 -0.17 20.46 28.51
CA PHE A 149 0.99 20.28 29.40
C PHE A 149 2.34 20.31 28.64
N ALA A 150 2.35 20.78 27.38
CA ALA A 150 3.54 20.85 26.52
C ALA A 150 4.44 22.06 26.83
N ASP A 151 5.73 21.95 26.46
CA ASP A 151 6.81 22.94 26.74
C ASP A 151 6.52 24.37 26.35
N ASP A 152 5.70 24.58 25.33
CA ASP A 152 5.39 25.88 24.74
C ASP A 152 4.10 26.54 25.25
N VAL A 153 3.49 26.01 26.33
CA VAL A 153 2.21 26.49 26.89
C VAL A 153 2.40 27.12 28.28
N GLU A 154 1.77 28.27 28.49
CA GLU A 154 1.80 29.04 29.75
C GLU A 154 0.98 28.34 30.85
N PRO A 155 1.58 27.98 32.01
CA PRO A 155 0.90 27.32 33.13
C PRO A 155 -0.39 28.01 33.62
N GLU A 156 -0.35 29.33 33.80
CA GLU A 156 -1.50 30.11 34.27
C GLU A 156 -2.69 30.01 33.30
N GLY A 157 -2.43 29.96 32.00
CA GLY A 157 -3.46 29.81 30.97
C GLY A 157 -4.17 28.47 31.04
N VAL A 158 -3.44 27.39 31.36
CA VAL A 158 -4.02 26.04 31.54
C VAL A 158 -4.93 26.00 32.77
N LEU A 159 -4.51 26.61 33.87
CA LEU A 159 -5.29 26.66 35.11
C LEU A 159 -6.57 27.48 34.95
N ARG A 160 -6.47 28.70 34.38
CA ARG A 160 -7.66 29.53 34.11
C ARG A 160 -8.63 28.86 33.14
N LEU A 161 -8.12 28.12 32.14
CA LEU A 161 -8.97 27.35 31.24
C LEU A 161 -9.68 26.20 31.97
N ALA A 162 -8.94 25.45 32.80
CA ALA A 162 -9.52 24.35 33.59
C ALA A 162 -10.60 24.85 34.56
N ALA A 163 -10.41 26.02 35.16
CA ALA A 163 -11.38 26.66 36.05
C ALA A 163 -12.70 27.07 35.36
N CYS A 164 -12.72 27.17 34.03
CA CYS A 164 -13.94 27.47 33.28
C CYS A 164 -14.94 26.31 33.28
N PHE A 165 -14.48 25.07 33.53
CA PHE A 165 -15.31 23.89 33.42
C PHE A 165 -16.18 23.69 34.66
N ARG A 166 -17.50 23.56 34.44
CA ARG A 166 -18.50 23.28 35.48
C ARG A 166 -19.17 21.94 35.22
N GLU A 167 -19.44 21.22 36.30
CA GLU A 167 -20.10 19.93 36.23
C GLU A 167 -21.62 20.06 36.15
N GLY A 168 -22.23 19.26 35.29
CA GLY A 168 -23.68 19.12 35.18
C GLY A 168 -24.08 17.69 34.84
N THR A 169 -25.25 17.27 35.35
CA THR A 169 -25.87 15.98 35.02
C THR A 169 -26.94 16.20 33.97
N VAL A 170 -26.90 15.39 32.91
CA VAL A 170 -27.80 15.51 31.77
C VAL A 170 -28.59 14.20 31.61
N PRO A 171 -29.93 14.26 31.59
CA PRO A 171 -30.77 13.07 31.43
C PRO A 171 -30.67 12.50 30.00
N GLU A 172 -30.98 11.20 29.89
CA GLU A 172 -31.04 10.48 28.62
C GLU A 172 -31.95 11.18 27.59
N GLY A 173 -31.53 11.18 26.33
CA GLY A 173 -32.28 11.78 25.22
C GLY A 173 -32.14 13.30 25.09
N THR A 174 -31.46 13.96 26.02
CA THR A 174 -31.23 15.42 25.93
C THR A 174 -30.31 15.73 24.75
N VAL A 175 -30.75 16.63 23.88
CA VAL A 175 -29.93 17.19 22.80
C VAL A 175 -29.08 18.31 23.38
N LEU A 176 -27.79 18.02 23.56
CA LEU A 176 -26.80 18.96 24.10
C LEU A 176 -26.45 20.04 23.08
N MET A 177 -26.49 19.69 21.80
CA MET A 177 -26.11 20.58 20.72
C MET A 177 -26.80 20.15 19.43
N PRO A 178 -27.69 20.97 18.83
CA PRO A 178 -28.29 20.67 17.54
C PRO A 178 -27.31 20.93 16.40
N ALA A 179 -27.41 20.16 15.31
CA ALA A 179 -26.62 20.41 14.10
C ALA A 179 -27.01 21.76 13.47
N GLY A 180 -26.02 22.52 13.02
CA GLY A 180 -26.17 23.86 12.42
C GLY A 180 -26.14 25.03 13.41
N ALA A 181 -26.21 24.79 14.72
CA ALA A 181 -26.12 25.86 15.73
C ALA A 181 -24.67 26.26 16.02
N THR A 182 -24.45 27.48 16.52
CA THR A 182 -23.16 27.88 17.07
C THR A 182 -22.93 27.20 18.43
N ALA A 183 -21.76 26.61 18.64
CA ALA A 183 -21.42 26.03 19.93
C ALA A 183 -21.42 27.10 21.03
N ALA A 184 -22.30 26.95 22.02
CA ALA A 184 -22.39 27.85 23.18
C ALA A 184 -21.39 27.47 24.28
N GLU A 185 -21.03 26.19 24.39
CA GLU A 185 -20.17 25.64 25.43
C GLU A 185 -19.26 24.54 24.87
N TRP A 186 -18.08 24.37 25.47
CA TRP A 186 -17.17 23.25 25.23
C TRP A 186 -17.48 22.14 26.24
N TRP A 187 -17.72 20.94 25.76
CA TRP A 187 -18.12 19.81 26.60
C TRP A 187 -17.05 18.74 26.71
N VAL A 188 -16.87 18.19 27.90
CA VAL A 188 -16.03 17.02 28.20
C VAL A 188 -16.86 15.99 28.93
N LEU A 189 -16.88 14.75 28.45
CA LEU A 189 -17.64 13.66 29.06
C LEU A 189 -16.93 13.10 30.30
N ARG A 190 -17.57 13.17 31.47
CA ARG A 190 -17.02 12.62 32.74
C ARG A 190 -17.48 11.18 32.96
N GLN A 191 -18.77 10.91 32.85
CA GLN A 191 -19.38 9.58 33.01
C GLN A 191 -20.62 9.44 32.12
N GLY A 192 -20.89 8.23 31.62
CA GLY A 192 -21.97 7.94 30.67
C GLY A 192 -21.49 7.93 29.22
N SER A 193 -22.41 8.11 28.27
CA SER A 193 -22.16 8.05 26.83
C SER A 193 -22.99 9.10 26.07
N VAL A 194 -22.33 9.80 25.15
CA VAL A 194 -22.95 10.82 24.30
C VAL A 194 -22.73 10.45 22.84
N ARG A 195 -23.78 10.45 22.05
CA ARG A 195 -23.68 10.29 20.59
C ARG A 195 -23.40 11.65 19.96
N TYR A 196 -22.27 11.77 19.26
CA TYR A 196 -21.91 12.94 18.46
C TYR A 196 -21.79 12.50 17.00
N GLY A 197 -22.76 12.90 16.17
CA GLY A 197 -22.91 12.37 14.82
C GLY A 197 -23.18 10.86 14.81
N GLU A 198 -22.34 10.09 14.12
CA GLU A 198 -22.43 8.62 14.06
C GLU A 198 -21.61 7.91 15.16
N ARG A 199 -20.87 8.65 15.99
CA ARG A 199 -19.94 8.09 16.98
C ARG A 199 -20.47 8.24 18.40
N ALA A 200 -20.30 7.20 19.22
CA ALA A 200 -20.46 7.28 20.67
C ALA A 200 -19.14 7.75 21.31
N LEU A 201 -19.22 8.82 22.10
CA LEU A 201 -18.11 9.36 22.88
C LEU A 201 -18.06 8.69 24.25
N GLY A 202 -16.84 8.44 24.72
CA GLY A 202 -16.57 7.85 26.04
C GLY A 202 -15.98 8.85 27.05
N PRO A 203 -15.84 8.45 28.34
CA PRO A 203 -15.26 9.30 29.37
C PRO A 203 -13.86 9.85 29.03
N GLY A 204 -13.69 11.17 29.16
CA GLY A 204 -12.47 11.91 28.86
C GLY A 204 -12.37 12.40 27.41
N GLU A 205 -13.34 12.09 26.56
CA GLU A 205 -13.48 12.67 25.23
C GLU A 205 -14.28 13.97 25.28
N ASP A 206 -13.92 14.90 24.41
CA ASP A 206 -14.50 16.24 24.32
C ASP A 206 -15.14 16.50 22.95
N PHE A 207 -16.06 17.45 22.89
CA PHE A 207 -16.72 17.86 21.66
C PHE A 207 -17.07 19.36 21.68
N ALA A 208 -17.33 19.93 20.50
CA ALA A 208 -17.58 21.35 20.26
C ALA A 208 -16.37 22.30 20.36
N LEU A 209 -15.16 21.79 20.67
CA LEU A 209 -13.93 22.58 20.71
C LEU A 209 -13.58 23.18 19.33
N ASP A 210 -13.77 22.41 18.26
CA ASP A 210 -13.54 22.81 16.87
C ASP A 210 -14.49 23.94 16.44
N ALA A 211 -15.79 23.80 16.74
CA ALA A 211 -16.79 24.82 16.48
C ALA A 211 -16.49 26.13 17.24
N LEU A 212 -15.99 26.03 18.47
CA LEU A 212 -15.60 27.20 19.28
C LEU A 212 -14.34 27.89 18.76
N LEU A 213 -13.32 27.13 18.33
CA LEU A 213 -12.05 27.71 17.88
C LEU A 213 -12.10 28.26 16.46
N LEU A 214 -12.93 27.68 15.59
CA LEU A 214 -13.07 28.07 14.19
C LEU A 214 -14.22 29.05 13.93
N ASP A 215 -15.00 29.38 14.97
CA ASP A 215 -16.26 30.12 14.87
C ASP A 215 -17.19 29.54 13.78
N ALA A 216 -17.27 28.22 13.75
CA ALA A 216 -18.00 27.47 12.73
C ALA A 216 -19.32 26.90 13.31
N PRO A 217 -20.36 26.71 12.47
CA PRO A 217 -21.55 26.00 12.91
C PRO A 217 -21.21 24.56 13.26
N VAL A 218 -21.89 24.03 14.27
CA VAL A 218 -21.75 22.66 14.73
C VAL A 218 -22.23 21.71 13.64
N PHE A 219 -21.36 20.83 13.17
CA PHE A 219 -21.67 19.98 12.02
C PHE A 219 -22.53 18.76 12.35
N ALA A 220 -22.58 18.34 13.62
CA ALA A 220 -23.31 17.15 14.04
C ALA A 220 -24.01 17.35 15.39
N ALA A 221 -25.21 16.76 15.53
CA ALA A 221 -25.94 16.84 16.78
C ALA A 221 -25.27 15.97 17.86
N ALA A 222 -25.24 16.48 19.10
CA ALA A 222 -24.82 15.75 20.29
C ALA A 222 -26.05 15.38 21.14
N THR A 223 -26.27 14.10 21.42
CA THR A 223 -27.38 13.61 22.24
C THR A 223 -26.88 12.64 23.31
N ALA A 224 -27.30 12.85 24.56
CA ALA A 224 -27.01 11.92 25.65
C ALA A 224 -27.73 10.58 25.40
N LEU A 225 -26.99 9.47 25.35
CA LEU A 225 -27.56 8.13 25.14
C LEU A 225 -28.05 7.51 26.46
N GLU A 226 -27.57 8.01 27.58
CA GLU A 226 -27.94 7.63 28.93
C GLU A 226 -27.76 8.84 29.86
N THR A 227 -28.24 8.75 31.09
CA THR A 227 -28.00 9.82 32.09
C THR A 227 -26.49 9.97 32.31
N SER A 228 -25.94 11.09 31.87
CA SER A 228 -24.50 11.31 31.75
C SER A 228 -24.07 12.54 32.55
N THR A 229 -22.88 12.47 33.15
CA THR A 229 -22.25 13.61 33.82
C THR A 229 -21.23 14.23 32.88
N LEU A 230 -21.37 15.53 32.63
CA LEU A 230 -20.56 16.30 31.69
C LEU A 230 -19.93 17.50 32.37
N LEU A 231 -18.78 17.93 31.86
CA LEU A 231 -18.14 19.18 32.21
C LEU A 231 -18.32 20.16 31.04
N SER A 232 -18.82 21.36 31.31
CA SER A 232 -19.06 22.41 30.32
C SER A 232 -18.23 23.65 30.62
N ALA A 233 -17.58 24.21 29.60
CA ALA A 233 -16.94 25.52 29.68
C ALA A 233 -17.65 26.52 28.74
N PRO A 234 -18.20 27.64 29.25
CA PRO A 234 -18.91 28.61 28.42
C PRO A 234 -18.00 29.28 27.39
N ARG A 235 -18.51 29.46 26.16
CA ARG A 235 -17.78 30.09 25.04
C ARG A 235 -17.11 31.41 25.42
N GLY A 236 -17.82 32.29 26.15
CA GLY A 236 -17.29 33.59 26.56
C GLY A 236 -16.06 33.47 27.47
N ALA A 237 -16.14 32.60 28.47
CA ALA A 237 -15.04 32.35 29.41
C ALA A 237 -13.85 31.67 28.72
N THR A 238 -14.11 30.70 27.83
CA THR A 238 -13.06 30.06 27.03
C THR A 238 -12.38 31.05 26.09
N ALA A 239 -13.13 31.90 25.39
CA ALA A 239 -12.58 32.89 24.47
C ALA A 239 -11.68 33.92 25.17
N GLU A 240 -12.06 34.37 26.37
CA GLU A 240 -11.26 35.30 27.17
C GLU A 240 -9.88 34.72 27.51
N VAL A 241 -9.83 33.45 27.93
CA VAL A 241 -8.57 32.75 28.22
C VAL A 241 -7.73 32.58 26.96
N LEU A 242 -8.33 32.21 25.83
CA LEU A 242 -7.61 32.02 24.56
C LEU A 242 -7.04 33.32 23.97
N LEU A 243 -7.68 34.46 24.24
CA LEU A 243 -7.18 35.78 23.86
C LEU A 243 -5.98 36.20 24.72
N ARG A 244 -6.02 35.90 26.02
CA ARG A 244 -4.99 36.29 26.98
C ARG A 244 -3.75 35.38 26.94
N PHE A 245 -3.91 34.10 26.58
CA PHE A 245 -2.83 33.10 26.58
C PHE A 245 -2.64 32.45 25.19
N PRO A 246 -1.78 33.01 24.32
CA PRO A 246 -1.63 32.54 22.94
C PRO A 246 -0.95 31.16 22.81
N GLY A 247 -0.16 30.70 23.79
CA GLY A 247 0.35 29.32 23.81
C GLY A 247 -0.76 28.29 23.94
N VAL A 248 -1.74 28.51 24.83
CA VAL A 248 -2.94 27.68 24.98
C VAL A 248 -3.73 27.60 23.66
N ARG A 249 -3.96 28.76 23.03
CA ARG A 249 -4.65 28.83 21.73
C ARG A 249 -3.93 28.06 20.63
N ARG A 250 -2.59 28.18 20.55
CA ARG A 250 -1.78 27.44 19.56
C ARG A 250 -1.83 25.93 19.82
N ALA A 251 -1.74 25.49 21.07
CA ALA A 251 -1.79 24.07 21.42
C ALA A 251 -3.14 23.43 21.06
N LEU A 252 -4.26 24.08 21.42
CA LEU A 252 -5.59 23.60 21.01
C LEU A 252 -5.79 23.72 19.49
N GLY A 253 -5.27 24.77 18.85
CA GLY A 253 -5.30 24.91 17.40
C GLY A 253 -4.54 23.79 16.67
N ARG A 254 -3.39 23.33 17.19
CA ARG A 254 -2.68 22.16 16.65
C ARG A 254 -3.47 20.87 16.87
N ARG A 255 -4.15 20.71 17.99
CA ARG A 255 -5.03 19.56 18.23
C ARG A 255 -6.21 19.56 17.28
N VAL A 256 -6.90 20.69 17.11
CA VAL A 256 -7.98 20.84 16.14
C VAL A 256 -7.43 20.63 14.73
N ALA A 257 -6.28 21.16 14.34
CA ALA A 257 -5.70 20.86 13.02
C ALA A 257 -5.41 19.36 12.80
N ARG A 258 -4.95 18.63 13.84
CA ARG A 258 -4.77 17.16 13.79
C ARG A 258 -6.11 16.40 13.72
N SER A 259 -7.08 16.84 14.53
CA SER A 259 -8.42 16.26 14.62
C SER A 259 -9.26 16.58 13.39
N SER A 260 -9.32 17.83 12.96
CA SER A 260 -9.88 18.31 11.68
C SER A 260 -9.15 17.75 10.47
N ALA A 261 -7.86 17.36 10.51
CA ALA A 261 -7.27 16.56 9.42
C ALA A 261 -7.78 15.10 9.41
N GLN A 262 -8.13 14.55 10.57
CA GLN A 262 -8.85 13.27 10.72
C GLN A 262 -10.36 13.39 10.39
N PHE A 263 -10.96 14.57 10.63
CA PHE A 263 -12.38 14.90 10.46
C PHE A 263 -12.69 15.67 9.16
N ASN A 264 -11.68 16.09 8.36
CA ASN A 264 -11.79 16.72 7.03
C ASN A 264 -12.31 15.75 5.95
N ARG A 265 -13.05 14.73 6.37
CA ARG A 265 -13.84 13.85 5.51
C ARG A 265 -15.28 14.39 5.29
N TRP A 266 -15.60 15.60 5.75
CA TRP A 266 -16.96 16.16 5.73
C TRP A 266 -16.96 17.57 5.11
N PRO A 267 -18.02 17.95 4.36
CA PRO A 267 -17.93 18.96 3.31
C PRO A 267 -17.67 20.36 3.85
N HIS A 268 -16.71 21.04 3.25
CA HIS A 268 -16.48 22.47 3.42
C HIS A 268 -17.77 23.25 3.14
N VAL A 269 -18.38 23.82 4.18
CA VAL A 269 -19.27 24.97 4.01
C VAL A 269 -18.37 26.15 3.72
N VAL A 270 -18.37 26.58 2.46
CA VAL A 270 -17.81 27.87 2.06
C VAL A 270 -18.71 28.93 2.69
N LEU A 271 -18.18 29.67 3.67
CA LEU A 271 -18.77 30.94 4.07
C LEU A 271 -18.52 31.93 2.93
N THR A 272 -19.48 32.07 2.02
CA THR A 272 -19.55 33.23 1.14
C THR A 272 -20.18 34.38 1.90
N ASP A 273 -19.45 35.49 1.96
CA ASP A 273 -19.94 36.80 2.40
C ASP A 273 -21.28 37.12 1.71
N VAL A 274 -22.27 37.49 2.52
CA VAL A 274 -23.55 38.00 2.04
C VAL A 274 -23.36 39.47 1.69
N SER A 275 -23.02 39.73 0.43
CA SER A 275 -23.21 41.06 -0.16
C SER A 275 -23.56 40.94 -1.64
N ALA A 276 -24.85 41.22 -1.90
CA ALA A 276 -25.53 41.52 -3.16
C ALA A 276 -25.56 40.45 -4.27
N PRO A 277 -26.73 40.16 -4.85
CA PRO A 277 -26.84 39.29 -6.02
C PRO A 277 -26.34 40.01 -7.28
N PRO A 278 -25.57 39.36 -8.18
CA PRO A 278 -25.38 39.88 -9.51
C PRO A 278 -26.65 39.63 -10.34
N GLU A 279 -27.08 40.65 -11.09
CA GLU A 279 -28.17 40.58 -12.06
C GLU A 279 -28.02 39.40 -13.02
N ALA A 280 -29.13 38.71 -13.26
CA ALA A 280 -29.23 37.68 -14.28
C ALA A 280 -29.03 38.29 -15.68
N PRO A 281 -28.23 37.67 -16.57
CA PRO A 281 -28.24 38.02 -17.98
C PRO A 281 -29.57 37.60 -18.63
N PRO A 282 -30.00 38.26 -19.71
CA PRO A 282 -31.33 38.12 -20.27
C PRO A 282 -31.55 36.72 -20.86
N GLU A 283 -32.76 36.19 -20.65
CA GLU A 283 -33.26 34.99 -21.31
C GLU A 283 -33.42 35.27 -22.82
N GLU A 284 -32.52 34.71 -23.64
CA GLU A 284 -32.80 34.49 -25.05
C GLU A 284 -33.48 33.12 -25.20
N GLU A 285 -34.77 33.16 -25.53
CA GLU A 285 -35.56 32.01 -25.99
C GLU A 285 -35.00 31.48 -27.32
N GLY A 286 -33.95 30.67 -27.25
CA GLY A 286 -33.49 29.81 -28.34
C GLY A 286 -33.92 28.38 -28.05
N SER A 287 -34.90 27.86 -28.80
CA SER A 287 -35.32 26.46 -28.75
C SER A 287 -34.12 25.53 -29.01
N MET A 288 -33.52 25.00 -27.94
CA MET A 288 -32.44 24.03 -28.02
C MET A 288 -33.04 22.68 -28.39
N GLU A 289 -33.02 22.34 -29.67
CA GLU A 289 -33.24 20.97 -30.12
C GLU A 289 -32.21 20.05 -29.45
N LEU A 290 -32.72 19.06 -28.70
CA LEU A 290 -31.91 17.98 -28.14
C LEU A 290 -31.17 17.29 -29.30
N PRO A 291 -29.83 17.18 -29.27
CA PRO A 291 -29.11 16.45 -30.31
C PRO A 291 -29.58 14.99 -30.31
N GLU A 292 -29.89 14.49 -31.50
CA GLU A 292 -30.30 13.10 -31.72
C GLU A 292 -29.32 12.13 -31.06
N ARG A 293 -29.88 11.09 -30.43
CA ARG A 293 -29.13 9.95 -29.87
C ARG A 293 -28.13 9.45 -30.92
N PRO A 294 -26.83 9.34 -30.63
CA PRO A 294 -25.94 8.61 -31.51
C PRO A 294 -26.42 7.16 -31.60
N SER A 295 -26.82 6.77 -32.81
CA SER A 295 -27.32 5.43 -33.12
C SER A 295 -26.27 4.37 -32.74
N SER A 296 -26.67 3.45 -31.87
CA SER A 296 -26.12 2.09 -31.70
C SER A 296 -24.61 1.92 -31.88
N ALA A 297 -23.85 2.02 -30.79
CA ALA A 297 -22.52 1.41 -30.75
C ALA A 297 -22.66 -0.13 -30.92
N SER A 298 -22.03 -0.65 -31.98
CA SER A 298 -22.00 -2.08 -32.33
C SER A 298 -21.57 -2.96 -31.15
N PRO A 299 -22.17 -4.15 -30.95
CA PRO A 299 -21.92 -5.06 -29.82
C PRO A 299 -20.51 -5.68 -29.75
N TRP A 300 -19.57 -5.30 -30.63
CA TRP A 300 -18.26 -5.94 -30.80
C TRP A 300 -17.05 -4.99 -30.70
N LYS A 301 -17.20 -3.73 -30.26
CA LYS A 301 -16.01 -2.89 -30.00
C LYS A 301 -15.30 -3.35 -28.71
N PRO A 302 -14.02 -3.76 -28.76
CA PRO A 302 -13.27 -4.07 -27.56
C PRO A 302 -13.15 -2.79 -26.71
N VAL A 303 -13.65 -2.85 -25.48
CA VAL A 303 -13.54 -1.73 -24.53
C VAL A 303 -12.10 -1.61 -24.05
N PRO A 304 -11.57 -0.38 -23.91
CA PRO A 304 -10.21 -0.18 -23.42
C PRO A 304 -10.10 -0.62 -21.97
N PHE A 305 -9.00 -1.29 -21.62
CA PHE A 305 -8.70 -1.69 -20.26
C PHE A 305 -7.29 -1.25 -19.90
N TYR A 306 -7.16 -0.60 -18.74
CA TYR A 306 -5.88 -0.31 -18.11
C TYR A 306 -5.91 -0.84 -16.69
N ARG A 307 -4.90 -1.67 -16.37
CA ARG A 307 -4.68 -2.11 -15.00
C ARG A 307 -4.04 -0.98 -14.21
N GLN A 308 -4.51 -0.74 -12.99
CA GLN A 308 -3.83 0.14 -12.05
C GLN A 308 -2.42 -0.38 -11.77
N GLN A 309 -1.49 0.54 -11.56
CA GLN A 309 -0.07 0.24 -11.40
C GLN A 309 0.34 0.25 -9.93
N GLU A 310 -0.43 0.94 -9.09
CA GLU A 310 -0.31 0.99 -7.63
C GLU A 310 -1.64 0.58 -6.97
N HIS A 311 -1.72 0.64 -5.64
CA HIS A 311 -2.96 0.34 -4.94
C HIS A 311 -3.95 1.52 -4.92
N MET A 312 -3.46 2.76 -5.05
CA MET A 312 -4.22 3.98 -4.74
C MET A 312 -4.71 4.77 -5.96
N ASP A 313 -4.39 4.31 -7.16
CA ASP A 313 -4.54 4.95 -8.48
C ASP A 313 -5.73 4.39 -9.30
N CYS A 314 -6.63 3.65 -8.66
CA CYS A 314 -7.82 3.07 -9.30
C CYS A 314 -8.68 4.12 -10.03
N GLY A 315 -8.87 5.31 -9.42
CA GLY A 315 -9.63 6.42 -10.00
C GLY A 315 -8.95 6.96 -11.27
N ALA A 316 -7.66 7.25 -11.20
CA ALA A 316 -6.93 7.77 -12.35
C ALA A 316 -6.82 6.75 -13.49
N ALA A 317 -6.68 5.46 -13.18
CA ALA A 317 -6.78 4.39 -14.18
C ALA A 317 -8.17 4.37 -14.86
N CYS A 318 -9.25 4.65 -14.12
CA CYS A 318 -10.59 4.81 -14.70
C CYS A 318 -10.67 6.00 -15.67
N LEU A 319 -10.14 7.17 -15.31
CA LEU A 319 -10.07 8.33 -16.21
C LEU A 319 -9.31 8.01 -17.49
N ARG A 320 -8.18 7.30 -17.39
CA ARG A 320 -7.38 6.87 -18.55
C ARG A 320 -8.15 5.94 -19.48
N MET A 321 -8.90 4.99 -18.92
CA MET A 321 -9.77 4.09 -19.68
C MET A 321 -10.86 4.86 -20.43
N VAL A 322 -11.53 5.81 -19.76
CA VAL A 322 -12.56 6.65 -20.36
C VAL A 322 -11.99 7.56 -21.45
N ALA A 323 -10.85 8.21 -21.22
CA ALA A 323 -10.16 9.01 -22.24
C ALA A 323 -9.81 8.19 -23.49
N ARG A 324 -9.30 6.96 -23.32
CA ARG A 324 -9.02 6.06 -24.44
C ARG A 324 -10.28 5.63 -25.18
N TYR A 325 -11.40 5.48 -24.48
CA TYR A 325 -12.69 5.17 -25.10
C TYR A 325 -13.12 6.27 -26.08
N TYR A 326 -12.87 7.53 -25.71
CA TYR A 326 -13.10 8.69 -26.57
C TYR A 326 -11.94 8.98 -27.56
N GLY A 327 -10.95 8.09 -27.68
CA GLY A 327 -9.88 8.20 -28.68
C GLY A 327 -8.63 8.97 -28.24
N HIS A 328 -8.54 9.35 -26.96
CA HIS A 328 -7.40 10.10 -26.42
C HIS A 328 -6.49 9.21 -25.56
N GLU A 329 -5.21 9.11 -25.92
CA GLU A 329 -4.21 8.42 -25.09
C GLU A 329 -3.58 9.37 -24.08
N LEU A 330 -3.68 9.01 -22.79
CA LEU A 330 -3.03 9.73 -21.70
C LEU A 330 -1.81 8.96 -21.19
N ASP A 331 -0.74 9.70 -20.95
CA ASP A 331 0.48 9.23 -20.29
C ASP A 331 0.25 9.05 -18.77
N TYR A 332 0.75 7.94 -18.20
CA TYR A 332 0.46 7.57 -16.81
C TYR A 332 1.12 8.51 -15.79
N PRO A 333 2.44 8.80 -15.84
CA PRO A 333 3.09 9.76 -14.96
C PRO A 333 2.42 11.15 -14.99
N SER A 334 2.10 11.63 -16.19
CA SER A 334 1.42 12.92 -16.37
C SER A 334 0.04 12.93 -15.72
N LEU A 335 -0.73 11.86 -15.87
CA LEU A 335 -2.03 11.70 -15.25
C LEU A 335 -1.94 11.60 -13.72
N MET A 336 -0.94 10.91 -13.17
CA MET A 336 -0.76 10.83 -11.71
C MET A 336 -0.43 12.18 -11.10
N LYS A 337 0.43 12.95 -11.78
CA LYS A 337 0.78 14.31 -11.36
C LYS A 337 -0.42 15.25 -11.38
N LEU A 338 -1.29 15.11 -12.40
CA LEU A 338 -2.51 15.90 -12.55
C LEU A 338 -3.60 15.50 -11.55
N ALA A 339 -3.76 14.19 -11.31
CA ALA A 339 -4.77 13.65 -10.41
C ALA A 339 -4.48 13.86 -8.93
N GLY A 340 -3.24 14.24 -8.57
CA GLY A 340 -2.85 14.50 -7.19
C GLY A 340 -3.01 13.27 -6.29
N VAL A 341 -2.82 12.06 -6.84
CA VAL A 341 -3.03 10.81 -6.11
C VAL A 341 -2.18 10.80 -4.84
N SER A 342 -2.83 10.61 -3.71
CA SER A 342 -2.19 10.52 -2.38
C SER A 342 -2.10 9.07 -1.92
N ARG A 343 -1.36 8.82 -0.84
CA ARG A 343 -1.35 7.52 -0.15
C ARG A 343 -2.74 7.05 0.35
N TYR A 344 -3.75 7.91 0.32
CA TYR A 344 -5.14 7.61 0.70
C TYR A 344 -6.08 7.45 -0.50
N GLY A 345 -5.57 7.55 -1.73
CA GLY A 345 -6.33 7.42 -2.96
C GLY A 345 -6.71 8.76 -3.58
N THR A 346 -7.68 8.71 -4.50
CA THR A 346 -8.26 9.88 -5.19
C THR A 346 -9.72 10.03 -4.76
N SER A 347 -10.15 11.24 -4.40
CA SER A 347 -11.58 11.48 -4.14
C SER A 347 -12.37 11.60 -5.45
N LEU A 348 -13.69 11.40 -5.41
CA LEU A 348 -14.55 11.62 -6.59
C LEU A 348 -14.47 13.07 -7.09
N LEU A 349 -14.28 14.02 -6.18
CA LEU A 349 -14.13 15.45 -6.50
C LEU A 349 -12.80 15.72 -7.21
N ASP A 350 -11.71 15.14 -6.72
CA ASP A 350 -10.41 15.25 -7.39
C ASP A 350 -10.50 14.63 -8.79
N LEU A 351 -11.17 13.48 -8.90
CA LEU A 351 -11.39 12.81 -10.18
C LEU A 351 -12.21 13.66 -11.15
N SER A 352 -13.24 14.36 -10.66
CA SER A 352 -14.03 15.32 -11.45
C SER A 352 -13.15 16.46 -11.95
N ARG A 353 -12.39 17.11 -11.04
CA ARG A 353 -11.50 18.23 -11.37
C ARG A 353 -10.43 17.83 -12.38
N THR A 354 -9.83 16.65 -12.21
CA THR A 354 -8.87 16.11 -13.17
C THR A 354 -9.53 15.83 -14.51
N GLY A 355 -10.74 15.29 -14.53
CA GLY A 355 -11.54 15.12 -15.74
C GLY A 355 -11.78 16.46 -16.45
N GLU A 356 -12.19 17.49 -15.72
CA GLU A 356 -12.42 18.85 -16.24
C GLU A 356 -11.15 19.46 -16.83
N GLN A 357 -10.00 19.30 -16.16
CA GLN A 357 -8.70 19.72 -16.67
C GLN A 357 -8.28 18.99 -17.95
N LEU A 358 -8.72 17.74 -18.11
CA LEU A 358 -8.54 16.96 -19.34
C LEU A 358 -9.56 17.32 -20.44
N GLY A 359 -10.48 18.25 -20.15
CA GLY A 359 -11.51 18.71 -21.08
C GLY A 359 -12.77 17.86 -21.09
N PHE A 360 -13.03 17.06 -20.06
CA PHE A 360 -14.34 16.44 -19.85
C PHE A 360 -15.32 17.42 -19.19
N ILE A 361 -16.60 17.29 -19.54
CA ILE A 361 -17.70 17.74 -18.72
C ILE A 361 -18.03 16.61 -17.77
N THR A 362 -17.89 16.86 -16.48
CA THR A 362 -18.08 15.89 -15.42
C THR A 362 -19.34 16.20 -14.62
N THR A 363 -20.06 15.18 -14.20
CA THR A 363 -21.23 15.35 -13.33
C THR A 363 -21.30 14.19 -12.35
N GLY A 364 -21.16 14.51 -11.07
CA GLY A 364 -21.36 13.56 -9.98
C GLY A 364 -22.84 13.41 -9.67
N ILE A 365 -23.38 12.19 -9.75
CA ILE A 365 -24.78 11.91 -9.44
C ILE A 365 -24.91 10.76 -8.45
N GLN A 366 -26.01 10.76 -7.70
CA GLN A 366 -26.49 9.61 -6.98
C GLN A 366 -27.64 8.99 -7.77
N ALA A 367 -27.48 7.74 -8.18
CA ALA A 367 -28.35 7.04 -9.11
C ALA A 367 -28.82 5.71 -8.52
N ASP A 368 -30.05 5.34 -8.82
CA ASP A 368 -30.55 3.99 -8.60
C ASP A 368 -30.29 3.10 -9.85
N TRP A 369 -30.72 1.85 -9.78
CA TRP A 369 -30.51 0.89 -10.88
C TRP A 369 -31.18 1.32 -12.19
N GLU A 370 -32.34 1.95 -12.13
CA GLU A 370 -33.06 2.38 -13.33
C GLU A 370 -32.40 3.61 -13.95
N LEU A 371 -31.96 4.58 -13.13
CA LEU A 371 -31.20 5.72 -13.61
C LEU A 371 -29.87 5.28 -14.26
N LEU A 372 -29.15 4.33 -13.63
CA LEU A 372 -27.93 3.75 -14.20
C LEU A 372 -28.13 3.11 -15.59
N ARG A 373 -29.33 2.59 -15.88
CA ARG A 373 -29.66 2.05 -17.21
C ARG A 373 -29.93 3.12 -18.27
N SER A 374 -30.24 4.34 -17.83
CA SER A 374 -30.66 5.45 -18.69
C SER A 374 -29.56 6.48 -18.94
N VAL A 375 -28.50 6.48 -18.13
CA VAL A 375 -27.36 7.40 -18.29
C VAL A 375 -26.48 7.03 -19.49
N ASP A 376 -25.81 8.04 -20.03
CA ASP A 376 -24.81 7.87 -21.06
C ASP A 376 -23.55 7.19 -20.48
N LEU A 377 -23.10 6.13 -21.15
CA LEU A 377 -21.92 5.35 -20.77
C LEU A 377 -20.77 5.63 -21.75
N PRO A 378 -19.49 5.58 -21.31
CA PRO A 378 -19.01 5.05 -20.02
C PRO A 378 -19.13 6.02 -18.85
N ALA A 379 -19.39 5.47 -17.66
CA ALA A 379 -19.43 6.22 -16.40
C ALA A 379 -18.49 5.58 -15.37
N ILE A 380 -17.96 6.37 -14.42
CA ILE A 380 -17.14 5.84 -13.33
C ILE A 380 -18.04 5.62 -12.10
N ALA A 381 -18.08 4.40 -11.57
CA ALA A 381 -18.81 4.04 -10.37
C ALA A 381 -17.85 3.85 -9.19
N HIS A 382 -18.30 4.22 -8.00
CA HIS A 382 -17.56 3.99 -6.75
C HIS A 382 -18.17 2.81 -5.98
N LEU A 383 -17.38 1.75 -5.80
CA LEU A 383 -17.72 0.55 -5.03
C LEU A 383 -17.23 0.71 -3.59
N GLN A 384 -18.13 0.51 -2.65
CA GLN A 384 -17.91 0.90 -1.26
C GLN A 384 -17.26 -0.19 -0.41
N ASP A 385 -17.46 -1.46 -0.76
CA ASP A 385 -16.87 -2.61 -0.06
C ASP A 385 -15.34 -2.55 -0.02
N ARG A 386 -14.73 -1.93 -1.04
CA ARG A 386 -13.28 -1.79 -1.18
C ARG A 386 -12.78 -0.35 -1.39
N HIS A 387 -13.64 0.66 -1.27
CA HIS A 387 -13.32 2.04 -1.63
C HIS A 387 -12.64 2.14 -3.01
N HIS A 388 -13.28 1.55 -4.02
CA HIS A 388 -12.66 1.26 -5.31
C HIS A 388 -13.45 1.86 -6.47
N PHE A 389 -12.76 2.47 -7.44
CA PHE A 389 -13.40 3.01 -8.64
C PHE A 389 -13.37 1.99 -9.77
N VAL A 390 -14.49 1.88 -10.51
CA VAL A 390 -14.62 1.03 -11.69
C VAL A 390 -15.29 1.79 -12.83
N VAL A 391 -14.96 1.47 -14.07
CA VAL A 391 -15.66 2.04 -15.24
C VAL A 391 -16.81 1.13 -15.64
N VAL A 392 -18.04 1.65 -15.65
CA VAL A 392 -19.21 0.95 -16.18
C VAL A 392 -19.25 1.16 -17.68
N TRP A 393 -19.04 0.07 -18.43
CA TRP A 393 -19.10 0.09 -19.90
C TRP A 393 -20.50 -0.17 -20.42
N ARG A 394 -21.23 -1.08 -19.76
CA ARG A 394 -22.55 -1.52 -20.22
C ARG A 394 -23.39 -2.01 -19.07
N VAL A 395 -24.67 -1.66 -19.10
CA VAL A 395 -25.67 -2.16 -18.16
C VAL A 395 -26.63 -3.09 -18.90
N THR A 396 -26.88 -4.26 -18.34
CA THR A 396 -27.83 -5.26 -18.87
C THR A 396 -28.88 -5.59 -17.83
N ARG A 397 -29.98 -6.26 -18.21
CA ARG A 397 -31.00 -6.69 -17.24
C ARG A 397 -30.45 -7.61 -16.13
N LYS A 398 -29.39 -8.37 -16.43
CA LYS A 398 -28.80 -9.36 -15.51
C LYS A 398 -27.65 -8.80 -14.64
N GLY A 399 -27.10 -7.65 -14.98
CA GLY A 399 -25.89 -7.13 -14.35
C GLY A 399 -25.14 -6.11 -15.21
N VAL A 400 -23.93 -5.76 -14.80
CA VAL A 400 -23.10 -4.71 -15.42
C VAL A 400 -21.79 -5.28 -15.94
N VAL A 401 -21.31 -4.76 -17.07
CA VAL A 401 -19.95 -4.99 -17.54
C VAL A 401 -19.10 -3.82 -17.07
N VAL A 402 -18.12 -4.11 -16.23
CA VAL A 402 -17.23 -3.10 -15.64
C VAL A 402 -15.78 -3.34 -16.05
N GLY A 403 -15.04 -2.27 -16.31
CA GLY A 403 -13.59 -2.26 -16.33
C GLY A 403 -13.10 -2.02 -14.91
N ASP A 404 -12.62 -3.07 -14.25
CA ASP A 404 -12.10 -3.00 -12.89
C ASP A 404 -10.57 -2.84 -12.94
N PRO A 405 -10.01 -1.66 -12.60
CA PRO A 405 -8.58 -1.38 -12.70
C PRO A 405 -7.69 -2.39 -11.98
N SER A 406 -8.17 -3.03 -10.92
CA SER A 406 -7.39 -4.02 -10.15
C SER A 406 -7.28 -5.38 -10.84
N PHE A 407 -8.23 -5.71 -11.72
CA PHE A 407 -8.40 -7.06 -12.27
C PHE A 407 -8.40 -7.08 -13.79
N SER A 408 -9.56 -6.88 -14.39
CA SER A 408 -9.82 -6.92 -15.83
C SER A 408 -11.25 -6.43 -16.10
N THR A 409 -11.63 -6.34 -17.37
CA THR A 409 -13.04 -6.17 -17.73
C THR A 409 -13.84 -7.42 -17.34
N ARG A 410 -14.81 -7.27 -16.43
CA ARG A 410 -15.62 -8.38 -15.91
C ARG A 410 -17.12 -8.05 -15.91
N PHE A 411 -17.92 -9.10 -15.94
CA PHE A 411 -19.36 -9.01 -15.72
C PHE A 411 -19.66 -9.22 -14.23
N ILE A 412 -20.39 -8.30 -13.63
CA ILE A 412 -20.87 -8.40 -12.24
C ILE A 412 -22.39 -8.58 -12.28
N PRO A 413 -22.93 -9.67 -11.70
CA PRO A 413 -24.37 -9.85 -11.55
C PRO A 413 -25.02 -8.68 -10.80
N ARG A 414 -26.28 -8.36 -11.14
CA ARG A 414 -27.00 -7.23 -10.55
C ARG A 414 -26.98 -7.23 -9.02
N GLU A 415 -27.26 -8.37 -8.40
CA GLU A 415 -27.32 -8.48 -6.94
C GLU A 415 -25.98 -8.19 -6.27
N GLU A 416 -24.89 -8.69 -6.86
CA GLU A 416 -23.53 -8.48 -6.35
C GLU A 416 -23.11 -7.01 -6.53
N PHE A 417 -23.46 -6.40 -7.66
CA PHE A 417 -23.19 -5.00 -7.91
C PHE A 417 -23.96 -4.08 -6.96
N LEU A 418 -25.26 -4.32 -6.76
CA LEU A 418 -26.08 -3.51 -5.85
C LEU A 418 -25.68 -3.65 -4.37
N ARG A 419 -25.06 -4.77 -3.97
CA ARG A 419 -24.50 -4.91 -2.61
C ARG A 419 -23.26 -4.04 -2.39
N SER A 420 -22.49 -3.79 -3.44
CA SER A 420 -21.21 -3.07 -3.38
C SER A 420 -21.34 -1.59 -3.78
N TRP A 421 -22.36 -1.22 -4.56
CA TRP A 421 -22.57 0.12 -5.10
C TRP A 421 -23.68 0.88 -4.37
N ARG A 422 -23.36 2.07 -3.82
CA ARG A 422 -24.32 2.96 -3.12
C ARG A 422 -25.02 3.99 -4.03
N GLY A 423 -24.93 3.81 -5.34
CA GLY A 423 -25.54 4.74 -6.29
C GLY A 423 -24.63 5.86 -6.78
N VAL A 424 -23.39 5.97 -6.31
CA VAL A 424 -22.50 7.08 -6.69
C VAL A 424 -21.90 6.83 -8.09
N LEU A 425 -22.10 7.78 -9.00
CA LEU A 425 -21.54 7.78 -10.36
C LEU A 425 -20.91 9.13 -10.70
N LEU A 426 -19.86 9.08 -11.50
CA LEU A 426 -19.31 10.23 -12.22
C LEU A 426 -19.54 10.01 -13.70
N LEU A 427 -20.36 10.86 -14.30
CA LEU A 427 -20.57 10.91 -15.75
C LEU A 427 -19.48 11.75 -16.38
N LEU A 428 -18.93 11.30 -17.51
CA LEU A 428 -17.89 12.01 -18.25
C LEU A 428 -18.26 12.09 -19.73
N LYS A 429 -18.41 13.32 -20.22
CA LYS A 429 -18.61 13.61 -21.64
C LYS A 429 -17.46 14.47 -22.18
N PRO A 430 -16.89 14.17 -23.34
CA PRO A 430 -15.87 15.02 -23.94
C PRO A 430 -16.47 16.40 -24.26
N SER A 431 -15.73 17.47 -23.96
CA SER A 431 -16.04 18.83 -24.47
C SER A 431 -15.20 19.13 -25.71
N ASP A 432 -15.57 20.17 -26.45
CA ASP A 432 -14.78 20.67 -27.60
C ASP A 432 -13.33 21.05 -27.19
N ARG A 433 -13.10 21.34 -25.90
CA ARG A 433 -11.78 21.67 -25.36
C ARG A 433 -10.89 20.45 -25.14
N MET A 434 -11.42 19.22 -25.19
CA MET A 434 -10.66 18.01 -24.87
C MET A 434 -9.45 17.83 -25.77
N SER A 435 -9.59 18.04 -27.09
CA SER A 435 -8.45 17.93 -28.01
C SER A 435 -7.34 18.92 -27.68
N THR A 436 -7.69 20.15 -27.30
CA THR A 436 -6.74 21.20 -26.95
C THR A 436 -6.11 20.97 -25.58
N ALA A 437 -6.91 20.57 -24.59
CA ALA A 437 -6.46 20.28 -23.23
C ALA A 437 -5.50 19.08 -23.19
N VAL A 438 -5.83 18.01 -23.93
CA VAL A 438 -4.94 16.84 -24.06
C VAL A 438 -3.68 17.19 -24.84
N ALA A 439 -3.74 18.09 -25.83
CA ALA A 439 -2.55 18.57 -26.55
C ALA A 439 -1.67 19.52 -25.71
N ALA A 440 -2.23 20.19 -24.70
CA ALA A 440 -1.51 21.09 -23.80
C ALA A 440 -0.76 20.35 -22.67
N LEU A 441 -1.12 19.08 -22.40
CA LEU A 441 -0.29 18.21 -21.60
C LEU A 441 1.08 18.06 -22.27
N PRO A 442 2.17 17.87 -21.51
CA PRO A 442 3.48 17.60 -22.10
C PRO A 442 3.30 16.48 -23.14
N PRO A 443 3.76 16.70 -24.39
CA PRO A 443 3.56 15.72 -25.45
C PRO A 443 4.07 14.40 -24.91
N LYS A 444 3.32 13.30 -25.14
CA LYS A 444 3.73 11.94 -24.79
C LYS A 444 5.21 11.86 -25.15
N GLN A 445 6.09 11.95 -24.14
CA GLN A 445 7.51 11.93 -24.42
C GLN A 445 7.66 10.65 -25.21
N LYS A 446 8.17 10.72 -26.47
CA LYS A 446 8.43 9.53 -27.29
C LYS A 446 9.00 8.55 -26.30
N GLU A 447 8.22 7.53 -25.93
CA GLU A 447 8.57 6.65 -24.82
C GLU A 447 9.98 6.24 -25.18
N GLN A 448 10.98 6.79 -24.48
CA GLN A 448 12.31 6.23 -24.59
C GLN A 448 12.01 4.84 -24.11
N SER A 449 12.00 3.89 -25.05
CA SER A 449 11.49 2.55 -24.77
C SER A 449 12.12 2.15 -23.45
N ALA A 450 11.39 1.51 -22.56
CA ALA A 450 11.99 1.20 -21.27
C ALA A 450 13.35 0.47 -21.42
N LEU A 451 13.53 -0.22 -22.54
CA LEU A 451 14.81 -0.73 -23.06
C LEU A 451 15.88 0.35 -23.33
N ALA A 452 15.56 1.50 -23.92
CA ALA A 452 16.47 2.63 -24.11
C ALA A 452 16.91 3.26 -22.78
N ARG A 453 16.01 3.45 -21.80
CA ARG A 453 16.40 3.95 -20.46
C ARG A 453 17.32 2.95 -19.75
N PHE A 454 17.00 1.66 -19.85
CA PHE A 454 17.84 0.59 -19.32
C PHE A 454 19.13 0.37 -20.10
N SER A 455 19.19 0.72 -21.39
CA SER A 455 20.41 0.58 -22.19
C SER A 455 21.56 1.40 -21.60
N VAL A 456 21.25 2.54 -20.95
CA VAL A 456 22.22 3.36 -20.21
C VAL A 456 22.81 2.60 -19.02
N LEU A 457 21.98 1.81 -18.33
CA LEU A 457 22.35 1.02 -17.15
C LEU A 457 23.22 -0.20 -17.49
N VAL A 458 23.00 -0.75 -18.69
CA VAL A 458 23.74 -1.93 -19.19
C VAL A 458 25.01 -1.54 -19.96
N ARG A 459 25.08 -0.30 -20.47
CA ARG A 459 26.23 0.23 -21.23
C ARG A 459 27.60 0.06 -20.56
N PRO A 460 27.76 0.22 -19.23
CA PRO A 460 29.03 -0.02 -18.55
C PRO A 460 29.54 -1.46 -18.72
N TYR A 461 28.63 -2.41 -18.88
CA TYR A 461 28.90 -3.85 -18.94
C TYR A 461 29.08 -4.39 -20.37
N ARG A 462 29.15 -3.52 -21.38
CA ARG A 462 29.20 -3.91 -22.81
C ARG A 462 30.33 -4.87 -23.19
N LEU A 463 31.49 -4.76 -22.53
CA LEU A 463 32.63 -5.65 -22.80
C LEU A 463 32.35 -7.06 -22.30
N VAL A 464 31.86 -7.20 -21.07
CA VAL A 464 31.51 -8.50 -20.49
C VAL A 464 30.34 -9.14 -21.26
N ILE A 465 29.39 -8.32 -21.74
CA ILE A 465 28.31 -8.80 -22.62
C ILE A 465 28.87 -9.29 -23.96
N ALA A 466 29.88 -8.63 -24.53
CA ALA A 466 30.53 -9.10 -25.74
C ALA A 466 31.29 -10.43 -25.52
N GLU A 467 31.98 -10.59 -24.38
CA GLU A 467 32.60 -11.85 -23.98
C GLU A 467 31.56 -12.97 -23.81
N LEU A 468 30.44 -12.67 -23.17
CA LEU A 468 29.30 -13.58 -23.01
C LEU A 468 28.72 -14.03 -24.35
N VAL A 469 28.51 -13.09 -25.29
CA VAL A 469 28.06 -13.41 -26.64
C VAL A 469 29.10 -14.28 -27.36
N GLY A 470 30.39 -13.95 -27.25
CA GLY A 470 31.49 -14.73 -27.82
C GLY A 470 31.54 -16.17 -27.30
N LEU A 471 31.51 -16.37 -25.98
CA LEU A 471 31.46 -17.70 -25.35
C LEU A 471 30.22 -18.49 -25.79
N SER A 472 29.09 -17.80 -25.92
CA SER A 472 27.84 -18.44 -26.31
C SER A 472 27.85 -18.87 -27.78
N LEU A 473 28.42 -18.07 -28.67
CA LEU A 473 28.65 -18.45 -30.07
C LEU A 473 29.65 -19.61 -30.19
N LEU A 474 30.70 -19.63 -29.36
CA LEU A 474 31.66 -20.74 -29.32
C LEU A 474 30.98 -22.04 -28.87
N LEU A 475 30.17 -22.00 -27.81
CA LEU A 475 29.34 -23.13 -27.38
C LEU A 475 28.42 -23.62 -28.51
N GLN A 476 27.89 -22.71 -29.31
CA GLN A 476 27.03 -23.05 -30.44
C GLN A 476 27.79 -23.79 -31.55
N VAL A 477 29.04 -23.41 -31.82
CA VAL A 477 29.91 -24.15 -32.75
C VAL A 477 30.23 -25.55 -32.21
N LEU A 478 30.57 -25.66 -30.91
CA LEU A 478 30.85 -26.96 -30.29
C LEU A 478 29.63 -27.88 -30.25
N ALA A 479 28.41 -27.33 -30.16
CA ALA A 479 27.17 -28.10 -30.20
C ALA A 479 26.96 -28.87 -31.53
N LEU A 480 27.60 -28.43 -32.62
CA LEU A 480 27.59 -29.11 -33.92
C LEU A 480 28.48 -30.37 -33.94
N ALA A 481 29.42 -30.49 -33.01
CA ALA A 481 30.41 -31.56 -33.01
C ALA A 481 29.77 -32.95 -32.84
N PHE A 482 28.74 -33.08 -31.98
CA PHE A 482 28.09 -34.38 -31.75
C PHE A 482 27.32 -34.89 -32.98
N PRO A 483 26.42 -34.11 -33.61
CA PRO A 483 25.75 -34.55 -34.83
C PRO A 483 26.72 -34.86 -35.97
N LEU A 484 27.70 -33.97 -36.23
CA LEU A 484 28.68 -34.17 -37.30
C LEU A 484 29.64 -35.34 -37.00
N GLY A 485 30.10 -35.47 -35.76
CA GLY A 485 30.92 -36.60 -35.32
C GLY A 485 30.18 -37.93 -35.48
N SER A 486 28.90 -37.97 -35.12
CA SER A 486 28.06 -39.15 -35.32
C SER A 486 27.93 -39.52 -36.80
N GLN A 487 27.79 -38.53 -37.69
CA GLN A 487 27.83 -38.77 -39.13
C GLN A 487 29.16 -39.39 -39.57
N VAL A 488 30.29 -38.83 -39.15
CA VAL A 488 31.62 -39.32 -39.55
C VAL A 488 31.86 -40.74 -39.05
N VAL A 489 31.44 -41.05 -37.82
CA VAL A 489 31.51 -42.40 -37.28
C VAL A 489 30.76 -43.38 -38.19
N ILE A 490 29.55 -43.04 -38.62
CA ILE A 490 28.74 -43.95 -39.44
C ILE A 490 29.26 -44.05 -40.87
N ASP A 491 29.51 -42.91 -41.52
CA ASP A 491 29.84 -42.87 -42.95
C ASP A 491 31.29 -43.26 -43.23
N ARG A 492 32.23 -43.01 -42.31
CA ARG A 492 33.66 -43.26 -42.52
C ARG A 492 34.20 -44.39 -41.67
N VAL A 493 33.92 -44.41 -40.36
CA VAL A 493 34.49 -45.40 -39.44
C VAL A 493 33.83 -46.76 -39.63
N LEU A 494 32.50 -46.84 -39.52
CA LEU A 494 31.78 -48.12 -39.62
C LEU A 494 31.91 -48.73 -41.02
N MET A 495 31.85 -47.91 -42.07
CA MET A 495 31.98 -48.38 -43.45
C MET A 495 33.39 -48.87 -43.81
N ARG A 496 34.45 -48.32 -43.19
CA ARG A 496 35.86 -48.70 -43.46
C ARG A 496 36.48 -49.59 -42.38
N ALA A 497 35.74 -49.90 -41.32
CA ALA A 497 36.22 -50.56 -40.11
C ALA A 497 37.49 -49.90 -39.50
N ASP A 498 37.57 -48.56 -39.57
CA ASP A 498 38.74 -47.79 -39.14
C ASP A 498 38.71 -47.52 -37.63
N ALA A 499 39.17 -48.51 -36.85
CA ALA A 499 39.19 -48.43 -35.39
C ALA A 499 40.08 -47.27 -34.87
N GLN A 500 41.14 -46.91 -35.58
CA GLN A 500 41.99 -45.79 -35.17
C GLN A 500 41.25 -44.45 -35.28
N LEU A 501 40.52 -44.24 -36.38
CA LEU A 501 39.69 -43.04 -36.52
C LEU A 501 38.54 -43.02 -35.49
N LEU A 502 37.99 -44.18 -35.10
CA LEU A 502 36.99 -44.28 -34.03
C LEU A 502 37.54 -43.74 -32.71
N ASP A 503 38.72 -44.21 -32.30
CA ASP A 503 39.35 -43.84 -31.03
C ASP A 503 39.68 -42.34 -31.01
N VAL A 504 40.20 -41.80 -32.13
CA VAL A 504 40.47 -40.36 -32.27
C VAL A 504 39.19 -39.54 -32.19
N LEU A 505 38.10 -39.97 -32.83
CA LEU A 505 36.80 -39.29 -32.76
C LEU A 505 36.19 -39.36 -31.36
N LEU A 506 36.31 -40.49 -30.66
CA LEU A 506 35.86 -40.63 -29.28
C LEU A 506 36.57 -39.64 -28.37
N VAL A 507 37.92 -39.59 -28.44
CA VAL A 507 38.72 -38.63 -27.67
C VAL A 507 38.33 -37.20 -28.04
N GLY A 508 38.17 -36.89 -29.33
CA GLY A 508 37.75 -35.57 -29.80
C GLY A 508 36.36 -35.15 -29.28
N LEU A 509 35.38 -36.06 -29.29
CA LEU A 509 34.03 -35.79 -28.77
C LEU A 509 34.02 -35.64 -27.25
N VAL A 510 34.79 -36.44 -26.51
CA VAL A 510 34.94 -36.31 -25.05
C VAL A 510 35.61 -34.99 -24.68
N VAL A 511 36.69 -34.61 -25.37
CA VAL A 511 37.35 -33.31 -25.17
C VAL A 511 36.39 -32.17 -25.49
N THR A 512 35.62 -32.28 -26.58
CA THR A 512 34.61 -31.28 -26.95
C THR A 512 33.51 -31.16 -25.90
N ALA A 513 33.05 -32.28 -25.33
CA ALA A 513 32.06 -32.29 -24.26
C ALA A 513 32.58 -31.63 -22.98
N LEU A 514 33.81 -31.97 -22.56
CA LEU A 514 34.46 -31.36 -21.40
C LEU A 514 34.67 -29.86 -21.60
N LEU A 515 35.19 -29.45 -22.76
CA LEU A 515 35.36 -28.05 -23.12
C LEU A 515 34.02 -27.31 -23.11
N SER A 516 32.97 -27.92 -23.67
CA SER A 516 31.61 -27.34 -23.64
C SER A 516 31.12 -27.17 -22.21
N GLY A 517 31.38 -28.13 -21.31
CA GLY A 517 31.06 -28.01 -19.89
C GLY A 517 31.79 -26.85 -19.20
N VAL A 518 33.09 -26.71 -19.44
CA VAL A 518 33.91 -25.61 -18.89
C VAL A 518 33.43 -24.26 -19.42
N LEU A 519 33.19 -24.14 -20.72
CA LEU A 519 32.69 -22.90 -21.33
C LEU A 519 31.27 -22.55 -20.88
N ALA A 520 30.40 -23.55 -20.69
CA ALA A 520 29.06 -23.35 -20.15
C ALA A 520 29.10 -22.87 -18.70
N PHE A 521 30.04 -23.39 -17.89
CA PHE A 521 30.28 -22.90 -16.53
C PHE A 521 30.83 -21.47 -16.54
N ALA A 522 31.87 -21.18 -17.32
CA ALA A 522 32.44 -19.84 -17.45
C ALA A 522 31.39 -18.81 -17.90
N ARG A 523 30.55 -19.18 -18.88
CA ARG A 523 29.40 -18.37 -19.30
C ARG A 523 28.43 -18.12 -18.15
N SER A 524 28.02 -19.17 -17.44
CA SER A 524 27.07 -19.04 -16.32
C SER A 524 27.63 -18.18 -15.19
N TYR A 525 28.93 -18.29 -14.92
CA TYR A 525 29.65 -17.45 -13.96
C TYR A 525 29.63 -15.97 -14.38
N LEU A 526 29.97 -15.66 -15.64
CA LEU A 526 29.95 -14.29 -16.15
C LEU A 526 28.53 -13.70 -16.17
N VAL A 527 27.51 -14.50 -16.50
CA VAL A 527 26.10 -14.07 -16.39
C VAL A 527 25.79 -13.68 -14.95
N LEU A 528 26.17 -14.51 -13.97
CA LEU A 528 25.94 -14.24 -12.56
C LEU A 528 26.70 -12.99 -12.09
N GLU A 529 27.95 -12.82 -12.51
CA GLU A 529 28.77 -11.65 -12.18
C GLU A 529 28.16 -10.36 -12.73
N VAL A 530 27.73 -10.35 -14.00
CA VAL A 530 27.06 -9.18 -14.60
C VAL A 530 25.73 -8.91 -13.92
N SER A 531 24.90 -9.94 -13.70
CA SER A 531 23.61 -9.81 -13.02
C SER A 531 23.75 -9.20 -11.62
N THR A 532 24.71 -9.68 -10.82
CA THR A 532 24.91 -9.19 -9.44
C THR A 532 25.48 -7.77 -9.40
N ARG A 533 26.37 -7.40 -10.35
CA ARG A 533 26.88 -6.03 -10.45
C ARG A 533 25.80 -5.04 -10.88
N ILE A 534 25.02 -5.39 -11.90
CA ILE A 534 23.88 -4.58 -12.33
C ILE A 534 22.90 -4.40 -11.17
N GLU A 535 22.55 -5.49 -10.46
CA GLU A 535 21.66 -5.41 -9.29
C GLU A 535 22.16 -4.43 -8.24
N ARG A 536 23.45 -4.51 -7.87
CA ARG A 536 24.06 -3.59 -6.92
C ARG A 536 23.88 -2.14 -7.36
N ASP A 537 24.25 -1.83 -8.61
CA ASP A 537 24.19 -0.47 -9.14
C ASP A 537 22.76 0.07 -9.22
N VAL A 538 21.79 -0.76 -9.63
CA VAL A 538 20.38 -0.35 -9.68
C VAL A 538 19.84 -0.09 -8.28
N VAL A 539 20.09 -1.01 -7.36
CA VAL A 539 19.63 -0.91 -5.96
C VAL A 539 20.27 0.30 -5.28
N GLU A 540 21.57 0.53 -5.47
CA GLU A 540 22.26 1.70 -4.94
C GLU A 540 21.70 3.00 -5.51
N THR A 541 21.48 3.06 -6.83
CA THR A 541 20.88 4.24 -7.48
C THR A 541 19.48 4.50 -6.94
N LEU A 542 18.67 3.46 -6.74
CA LEU A 542 17.33 3.58 -6.17
C LEU A 542 17.38 4.05 -4.72
N TYR A 543 18.29 3.50 -3.89
CA TYR A 543 18.48 3.94 -2.51
C TYR A 543 18.86 5.41 -2.44
N ARG A 544 19.88 5.85 -3.20
CA ARG A 544 20.28 7.27 -3.23
C ARG A 544 19.10 8.17 -3.58
N ARG A 545 18.32 7.82 -4.61
CA ARG A 545 17.14 8.60 -5.00
C ARG A 545 16.04 8.62 -3.95
N VAL A 546 15.78 7.51 -3.26
CA VAL A 546 14.79 7.48 -2.17
C VAL A 546 15.25 8.32 -0.97
N LEU A 547 16.55 8.34 -0.68
CA LEU A 547 17.15 9.12 0.40
C LEU A 547 17.26 10.62 0.06
N ASP A 548 17.59 10.94 -1.19
CA ASP A 548 17.67 12.31 -1.71
C ASP A 548 16.26 12.91 -1.98
N GLY A 549 15.26 12.04 -2.13
CA GLY A 549 13.87 12.41 -2.36
C GLY A 549 13.30 13.20 -1.17
N ALA A 550 12.87 14.44 -1.44
CA ALA A 550 12.18 15.27 -0.46
C ALA A 550 10.97 14.55 0.15
N SER A 551 10.53 15.00 1.34
CA SER A 551 9.42 14.46 2.13
C SER A 551 8.12 14.19 1.35
N GLY A 552 7.94 14.80 0.17
CA GLY A 552 6.83 14.54 -0.76
C GLY A 552 6.75 13.12 -1.33
N LEU A 553 7.86 12.38 -1.45
CA LEU A 553 7.84 11.00 -1.96
C LEU A 553 7.07 10.07 -1.01
N PHE A 554 7.31 10.19 0.30
CA PHE A 554 6.60 9.45 1.35
C PHE A 554 5.19 9.97 1.64
N GLN A 555 4.81 11.13 1.10
CA GLN A 555 3.43 11.61 1.13
C GLN A 555 2.58 10.98 0.01
N ARG A 556 3.22 10.65 -1.12
CA ARG A 556 2.56 10.08 -2.31
C ARG A 556 2.49 8.56 -2.28
N PHE A 557 3.59 7.88 -1.95
CA PHE A 557 3.67 6.42 -2.00
C PHE A 557 3.65 5.79 -0.60
N THR A 558 3.05 4.61 -0.47
CA THR A 558 3.11 3.84 0.78
C THR A 558 4.47 3.15 0.92
N THR A 559 4.85 2.78 2.15
CA THR A 559 6.07 2.00 2.39
C THR A 559 6.06 0.67 1.62
N SER A 560 4.87 0.05 1.49
CA SER A 560 4.68 -1.16 0.66
C SER A 560 4.94 -0.91 -0.81
N ASP A 561 4.52 0.25 -1.35
CA ASP A 561 4.76 0.58 -2.76
C ASP A 561 6.26 0.74 -3.03
N ILE A 562 6.97 1.45 -2.15
CA ILE A 562 8.43 1.63 -2.26
C ILE A 562 9.13 0.26 -2.18
N LEU A 563 8.76 -0.58 -1.21
CA LEU A 563 9.34 -1.91 -1.06
C LEU A 563 9.09 -2.80 -2.28
N ASN A 564 7.87 -2.78 -2.82
CA ASN A 564 7.52 -3.51 -4.03
C ASN A 564 8.38 -3.07 -5.23
N ARG A 565 8.72 -1.77 -5.34
CA ARG A 565 9.62 -1.28 -6.40
C ARG A 565 11.04 -1.82 -6.27
N PHE A 566 11.58 -1.93 -5.05
CA PHE A 566 12.87 -2.61 -4.83
C PHE A 566 12.82 -4.07 -5.29
N MET A 567 11.72 -4.77 -5.01
CA MET A 567 11.53 -6.16 -5.47
C MET A 567 11.36 -6.27 -6.99
N GLU A 568 10.68 -5.30 -7.62
CA GLU A 568 10.47 -5.28 -9.07
C GLU A 568 11.75 -5.04 -9.88
N VAL A 569 12.71 -4.29 -9.34
CA VAL A 569 14.03 -4.11 -9.96
C VAL A 569 14.73 -5.45 -10.19
N GLY A 570 14.66 -6.36 -9.21
CA GLY A 570 15.24 -7.71 -9.33
C GLY A 570 14.59 -8.52 -10.47
N LEU A 571 13.27 -8.38 -10.64
CA LEU A 571 12.51 -9.04 -11.72
C LEU A 571 12.88 -8.51 -13.10
N ILE A 572 12.98 -7.19 -13.26
CA ILE A 572 13.36 -6.53 -14.52
C ILE A 572 14.79 -6.93 -14.92
N ARG A 573 15.74 -6.90 -13.96
CA ARG A 573 17.12 -7.33 -14.17
C ARG A 573 17.20 -8.78 -14.62
N GLY A 574 16.56 -9.70 -13.90
CA GLY A 574 16.56 -11.13 -14.23
C GLY A 574 16.11 -11.37 -15.67
N PHE A 575 15.03 -10.70 -16.10
CA PHE A 575 14.60 -10.79 -17.49
C PHE A 575 15.66 -10.31 -18.49
N ILE A 576 16.25 -9.13 -18.27
CA ILE A 576 17.14 -8.52 -19.27
C ILE A 576 18.43 -9.35 -19.43
N VAL A 577 19.08 -9.72 -18.32
CA VAL A 577 20.36 -10.42 -18.41
C VAL A 577 20.15 -11.88 -18.84
N ASP A 578 19.19 -12.59 -18.22
CA ASP A 578 19.02 -14.02 -18.47
C ASP A 578 18.39 -14.27 -19.85
N ASN A 579 17.41 -13.45 -20.28
CA ASN A 579 16.71 -13.69 -21.54
C ASN A 579 17.36 -13.03 -22.76
N ALA A 580 17.97 -11.84 -22.67
CA ALA A 580 18.57 -11.21 -23.86
C ALA A 580 19.72 -12.05 -24.44
N ILE A 581 20.53 -12.64 -23.55
CA ILE A 581 21.63 -13.53 -23.95
C ILE A 581 21.05 -14.83 -24.53
N ALA A 582 20.05 -15.41 -23.88
CA ALA A 582 19.42 -16.64 -24.35
C ALA A 582 18.77 -16.48 -25.74
N ILE A 583 18.13 -15.34 -26.02
CA ILE A 583 17.56 -15.03 -27.35
C ILE A 583 18.63 -15.08 -28.44
N THR A 584 19.79 -14.44 -28.20
CA THR A 584 20.89 -14.38 -29.18
C THR A 584 21.39 -15.79 -29.53
N ILE A 585 21.49 -16.67 -28.52
CA ILE A 585 21.90 -18.07 -28.67
C ILE A 585 20.86 -18.86 -29.43
N ASP A 586 19.61 -18.72 -29.01
CA ASP A 586 18.50 -19.47 -29.59
C ASP A 586 18.35 -19.14 -31.08
N VAL A 587 18.53 -17.87 -31.46
CA VAL A 587 18.57 -17.44 -32.87
C VAL A 587 19.78 -18.02 -33.60
N ALA A 588 21.00 -17.94 -33.03
CA ALA A 588 22.20 -18.48 -33.65
C ALA A 588 22.11 -20.01 -33.86
N LEU A 589 21.56 -20.73 -32.88
CA LEU A 589 21.32 -22.17 -32.95
C LEU A 589 20.34 -22.50 -34.07
N VAL A 590 19.18 -21.86 -34.09
CA VAL A 590 18.17 -22.06 -35.15
C VAL A 590 18.75 -21.80 -36.54
N LEU A 591 19.48 -20.69 -36.72
CA LEU A 591 20.09 -20.35 -38.02
C LEU A 591 21.18 -21.35 -38.43
N SER A 592 22.08 -21.71 -37.51
CA SER A 592 23.16 -22.67 -37.81
C SER A 592 22.62 -24.06 -38.15
N THR A 593 21.63 -24.55 -37.40
CA THR A 593 21.01 -25.84 -37.67
C THR A 593 20.19 -25.85 -38.97
N ALA A 594 19.43 -24.78 -39.25
CA ALA A 594 18.71 -24.65 -40.51
C ALA A 594 19.66 -24.60 -41.71
N ALA A 595 20.80 -23.90 -41.59
CA ALA A 595 21.82 -23.85 -42.64
C ALA A 595 22.40 -25.25 -42.91
N VAL A 596 22.81 -25.98 -41.87
CA VAL A 596 23.37 -27.34 -42.03
C VAL A 596 22.34 -28.31 -42.61
N LEU A 597 21.08 -28.28 -42.14
CA LEU A 597 20.02 -29.11 -42.70
C LEU A 597 19.75 -28.81 -44.18
N THR A 598 19.82 -27.54 -44.58
CA THR A 598 19.65 -27.13 -45.98
C THR A 598 20.78 -27.65 -46.86
N MET A 599 22.01 -27.71 -46.33
CA MET A 599 23.15 -28.32 -47.02
C MET A 599 22.99 -29.84 -47.22
N TYR A 600 22.31 -30.54 -46.30
CA TYR A 600 22.01 -31.96 -46.45
C TYR A 600 20.84 -32.23 -47.40
N SER A 601 19.69 -31.60 -47.16
CA SER A 601 18.51 -31.73 -48.01
C SER A 601 17.53 -30.61 -47.71
N SER A 602 17.12 -29.88 -48.77
CA SER A 602 16.08 -28.85 -48.67
C SER A 602 14.75 -29.41 -48.13
N THR A 603 14.43 -30.67 -48.40
CA THR A 603 13.19 -31.30 -47.90
C THR A 603 13.21 -31.51 -46.40
N LEU A 604 14.34 -31.95 -45.83
CA LEU A 604 14.52 -32.10 -44.39
C LEU A 604 14.56 -30.74 -43.68
N ALA A 605 15.20 -29.74 -44.30
CA ALA A 605 15.21 -28.38 -43.77
C ALA A 605 13.80 -27.78 -43.71
N VAL A 606 13.01 -27.89 -44.79
CA VAL A 606 11.62 -27.42 -44.80
C VAL A 606 10.77 -28.16 -43.76
N LEU A 607 10.93 -29.49 -43.63
CA LEU A 607 10.22 -30.27 -42.62
C LEU A 607 10.53 -29.77 -41.19
N ALA A 608 11.81 -29.56 -40.87
CA ALA A 608 12.21 -29.01 -39.57
C ALA A 608 11.68 -27.58 -39.36
N LEU A 609 11.71 -26.74 -40.40
CA LEU A 609 11.22 -25.37 -40.36
C LEU A 609 9.69 -25.32 -40.18
N VAL A 610 8.93 -26.30 -40.69
CA VAL A 610 7.48 -26.44 -40.52
C VAL A 610 7.10 -26.88 -39.10
N LEU A 611 7.96 -27.63 -38.41
CA LEU A 611 7.74 -27.98 -37.00
C LEU A 611 7.84 -26.74 -36.10
N MET A 612 8.67 -25.74 -36.45
CA MET A 612 8.80 -24.51 -35.66
C MET A 612 7.49 -23.71 -35.47
N PRO A 613 6.71 -23.36 -36.52
CA PRO A 613 5.43 -22.67 -36.34
C PRO A 613 4.42 -23.52 -35.58
N LEU A 614 4.52 -24.85 -35.63
CA LEU A 614 3.67 -25.73 -34.83
C LEU A 614 4.02 -25.64 -33.34
N HIS A 615 5.31 -25.63 -32.97
CA HIS A 615 5.75 -25.35 -31.59
C HIS A 615 5.35 -23.93 -31.13
N LEU A 616 5.47 -22.93 -32.01
CA LEU A 616 5.02 -21.57 -31.72
C LEU A 616 3.51 -21.51 -31.49
N LEU A 617 2.72 -22.22 -32.30
CA LEU A 617 1.27 -22.30 -32.16
C LEU A 617 0.88 -22.93 -30.82
N VAL A 618 1.46 -24.08 -30.47
CA VAL A 618 1.26 -24.72 -29.16
C VAL A 618 1.63 -23.76 -28.03
N SER A 619 2.80 -23.14 -28.12
CA SER A 619 3.28 -22.18 -27.11
C SER A 619 2.40 -20.95 -26.99
N ALA A 620 1.81 -20.46 -28.09
CA ALA A 620 0.92 -19.32 -28.10
C ALA A 620 -0.45 -19.66 -27.49
N VAL A 621 -1.04 -20.80 -27.86
CA VAL A 621 -2.33 -21.28 -27.33
C VAL A 621 -2.23 -21.58 -25.84
N VAL A 622 -1.27 -22.43 -25.46
CA VAL A 622 -1.04 -22.78 -24.05
C VAL A 622 -0.60 -21.55 -23.26
N GLY A 623 0.26 -20.72 -23.84
CA GLY A 623 0.71 -19.47 -23.22
C GLY A 623 -0.45 -18.55 -22.86
N ARG A 624 -1.50 -18.46 -23.68
CA ARG A 624 -2.71 -17.68 -23.37
C ARG A 624 -3.45 -18.24 -22.16
N TRP A 625 -3.61 -19.56 -22.07
CA TRP A 625 -4.26 -20.21 -20.92
C TRP A 625 -3.47 -20.04 -19.64
N VAL A 626 -2.16 -20.32 -19.69
CA VAL A 626 -1.23 -20.13 -18.57
C VAL A 626 -1.29 -18.68 -18.10
N ARG A 627 -1.18 -17.70 -19.00
CA ARG A 627 -1.22 -16.26 -18.66
C ARG A 627 -2.49 -15.89 -17.91
N ASN A 628 -3.67 -16.32 -18.39
CA ASN A 628 -4.94 -15.99 -17.74
C ASN A 628 -5.01 -16.54 -16.32
N HIS A 629 -4.52 -17.77 -16.10
CA HIS A 629 -4.46 -18.36 -14.76
C HIS A 629 -3.38 -17.73 -13.88
N THR A 630 -2.22 -17.35 -14.43
CA THR A 630 -1.16 -16.65 -13.69
C THR A 630 -1.61 -15.26 -13.23
N VAL A 631 -2.32 -14.51 -14.08
CA VAL A 631 -2.86 -13.19 -13.69
C VAL A 631 -3.89 -13.34 -12.57
N ALA A 632 -4.79 -14.32 -12.69
CA ALA A 632 -5.75 -14.62 -11.63
C ALA A 632 -5.04 -15.07 -10.34
N TYR A 633 -4.03 -15.93 -10.43
CA TYR A 633 -3.19 -16.35 -9.31
C TYR A 633 -2.57 -15.15 -8.59
N LEU A 634 -1.85 -14.28 -9.31
CA LEU A 634 -1.21 -13.10 -8.75
C LEU A 634 -2.24 -12.22 -8.04
N SER A 635 -3.39 -11.93 -8.69
CA SER A 635 -4.44 -11.09 -8.08
C SER A 635 -5.01 -11.63 -6.77
N GLN A 636 -5.20 -12.95 -6.65
CA GLN A 636 -5.68 -13.58 -5.42
C GLN A 636 -4.57 -13.71 -4.38
N HIS A 637 -3.34 -13.93 -4.84
CA HIS A 637 -2.17 -14.04 -3.99
C HIS A 637 -1.82 -12.70 -3.33
N ASP A 638 -1.93 -11.58 -4.06
CA ASP A 638 -1.72 -10.23 -3.55
C ASP A 638 -2.73 -9.90 -2.44
N LEU A 639 -4.01 -10.28 -2.61
CA LEU A 639 -5.04 -10.14 -1.57
C LEU A 639 -4.69 -10.95 -0.32
N TYR A 640 -4.30 -12.22 -0.49
CA TYR A 640 -3.86 -13.07 0.62
C TYR A 640 -2.64 -12.48 1.34
N GLN A 641 -1.62 -12.01 0.60
CA GLN A 641 -0.42 -11.39 1.18
C GLN A 641 -0.74 -10.11 1.94
N THR A 642 -1.65 -9.28 1.42
CA THR A 642 -2.08 -8.04 2.07
C THR A 642 -2.73 -8.35 3.42
N HIS A 643 -3.70 -9.28 3.44
CA HIS A 643 -4.35 -9.69 4.68
C HIS A 643 -3.38 -10.34 5.67
N LEU A 644 -2.42 -11.13 5.19
CA LEU A 644 -1.38 -11.71 6.02
C LEU A 644 -0.55 -10.61 6.71
N MET A 645 -0.15 -9.58 5.96
CA MET A 645 0.62 -8.44 6.48
C MET A 645 -0.17 -7.67 7.55
N ASP A 646 -1.45 -7.38 7.31
CA ASP A 646 -2.29 -6.67 8.28
C ASP A 646 -2.54 -7.50 9.55
N SER A 647 -2.54 -8.81 9.44
CA SER A 647 -2.69 -9.71 10.58
C SER A 647 -1.46 -9.72 11.47
N PHE A 648 -0.26 -9.53 10.91
CA PHE A 648 0.94 -9.31 11.72
C PHE A 648 0.90 -7.98 12.46
N LYS A 649 0.36 -6.91 11.85
CA LYS A 649 0.16 -5.62 12.53
C LYS A 649 -0.88 -5.72 13.66
N GLY A 650 -1.94 -6.49 13.45
CA GLY A 650 -3.05 -6.70 14.41
C GLY A 650 -2.90 -7.94 15.30
N PHE A 651 -1.71 -8.53 15.39
CA PHE A 651 -1.52 -9.85 16.01
C PHE A 651 -1.95 -9.89 17.49
N GLU A 652 -1.61 -8.85 18.25
CA GLU A 652 -1.98 -8.73 19.66
C GLU A 652 -3.50 -8.67 19.85
N SER A 653 -4.20 -7.91 18.99
CA SER A 653 -5.67 -7.82 19.03
C SER A 653 -6.32 -9.16 18.69
N LEU A 654 -5.78 -9.87 17.69
CA LEU A 654 -6.27 -11.19 17.31
C LEU A 654 -6.14 -12.19 18.46
N LYS A 655 -5.03 -12.14 19.20
CA LYS A 655 -4.80 -12.93 20.42
C LYS A 655 -5.70 -12.52 21.57
N ALA A 656 -5.85 -11.22 21.82
CA ALA A 656 -6.69 -10.71 22.90
C ALA A 656 -8.17 -11.12 22.75
N HIS A 657 -8.65 -11.28 21.51
CA HIS A 657 -10.02 -11.69 21.22
C HIS A 657 -10.19 -13.20 20.97
N ALA A 658 -9.13 -14.01 21.09
CA ALA A 658 -9.15 -15.46 20.83
C ALA A 658 -9.76 -15.85 19.47
N LEU A 659 -9.47 -15.08 18.41
CA LEU A 659 -10.04 -15.25 17.07
C LEU A 659 -9.14 -16.07 16.12
N GLU A 660 -8.18 -16.85 16.62
CA GLU A 660 -7.20 -17.55 15.77
C GLU A 660 -7.86 -18.53 14.79
N LEU A 661 -8.79 -19.36 15.25
CA LEU A 661 -9.46 -20.34 14.40
C LEU A 661 -10.35 -19.70 13.32
N PRO A 662 -11.26 -18.74 13.64
CA PRO A 662 -11.99 -17.99 12.63
C PRO A 662 -11.09 -17.28 11.62
N PHE A 663 -9.99 -16.69 12.10
CA PHE A 663 -9.01 -16.03 11.25
C PHE A 663 -8.31 -17.02 10.30
N LEU A 664 -7.83 -18.15 10.80
CA LEU A 664 -7.21 -19.21 9.98
C LEU A 664 -8.15 -19.70 8.88
N ARG A 665 -9.43 -19.90 9.18
CA ARG A 665 -10.44 -20.26 8.17
C ARG A 665 -10.60 -19.19 7.10
N THR A 666 -10.53 -17.91 7.49
CA THR A 666 -10.58 -16.79 6.55
C THR A 666 -9.34 -16.78 5.65
N MET A 667 -8.15 -16.94 6.22
CA MET A 667 -6.91 -17.03 5.45
C MET A 667 -6.90 -18.21 4.49
N GLN A 668 -7.39 -19.38 4.91
CA GLN A 668 -7.55 -20.54 4.02
C GLN A 668 -8.50 -20.25 2.85
N ARG A 669 -9.62 -19.54 3.09
CA ARG A 669 -10.55 -19.15 2.03
C ARG A 669 -9.94 -18.16 1.05
N LEU A 670 -9.07 -17.25 1.49
CA LEU A 670 -8.35 -16.32 0.61
C LEU A 670 -7.22 -17.02 -0.16
N LEU A 671 -6.53 -17.97 0.47
CA LEU A 671 -5.44 -18.71 -0.15
C LEU A 671 -5.94 -19.70 -1.22
N ALA A 672 -7.08 -20.37 -0.97
CA ALA A 672 -7.57 -21.45 -1.83
C ALA A 672 -7.75 -21.07 -3.31
N PRO A 673 -8.36 -19.92 -3.69
CA PRO A 673 -8.43 -19.47 -5.07
C PRO A 673 -7.05 -19.31 -5.71
N SER A 674 -6.08 -18.73 -5.00
CA SER A 674 -4.72 -18.56 -5.53
C SER A 674 -4.08 -19.93 -5.82
N LEU A 675 -4.20 -20.89 -4.91
CA LEU A 675 -3.68 -22.25 -5.14
C LEU A 675 -4.35 -22.94 -6.33
N GLN A 676 -5.66 -22.79 -6.50
CA GLN A 676 -6.38 -23.35 -7.64
C GLN A 676 -5.93 -22.74 -8.97
N HIS A 677 -5.79 -21.41 -9.04
CA HIS A 677 -5.30 -20.74 -10.24
C HIS A 677 -3.84 -21.08 -10.53
N GLY A 678 -2.98 -21.16 -9.50
CA GLY A 678 -1.60 -21.61 -9.61
C GLY A 678 -1.50 -23.04 -10.15
N PHE A 679 -2.29 -23.97 -9.58
CA PHE A 679 -2.37 -25.35 -10.06
C PHE A 679 -2.83 -25.43 -11.52
N LYS A 680 -3.89 -24.70 -11.90
CA LYS A 680 -4.34 -24.65 -13.29
C LYS A 680 -3.25 -24.09 -14.22
N ALA A 681 -2.55 -23.02 -13.83
CA ALA A 681 -1.44 -22.49 -14.63
C ALA A 681 -0.34 -23.55 -14.84
N SER A 682 0.08 -24.22 -13.78
CA SER A 682 1.09 -25.30 -13.85
C SER A 682 0.62 -26.48 -14.69
N MET A 683 -0.64 -26.89 -14.56
CA MET A 683 -1.23 -27.98 -15.34
C MET A 683 -1.24 -27.66 -16.84
N HIS A 684 -1.69 -26.47 -17.24
CA HIS A 684 -1.64 -26.06 -18.64
C HIS A 684 -0.19 -25.98 -19.16
N GLY A 685 0.74 -25.51 -18.31
CA GLY A 685 2.17 -25.53 -18.62
C GLY A 685 2.70 -26.94 -18.87
N ALA A 686 2.33 -27.90 -18.01
CA ALA A 686 2.70 -29.31 -18.17
C ALA A 686 2.09 -29.92 -19.44
N ILE A 687 0.83 -29.64 -19.75
CA ILE A 687 0.18 -30.07 -21.01
C ILE A 687 0.95 -29.53 -22.21
N GLY A 688 1.32 -28.24 -22.21
CA GLY A 688 2.10 -27.65 -23.30
C GLY A 688 3.50 -28.27 -23.46
N ALA A 689 4.16 -28.60 -22.34
CA ALA A 689 5.44 -29.30 -22.36
C ALA A 689 5.31 -30.72 -22.92
N SER A 690 4.29 -31.48 -22.49
CA SER A 690 4.01 -32.82 -23.01
C SER A 690 3.67 -32.80 -24.50
N VAL A 691 2.82 -31.88 -24.95
CA VAL A 691 2.50 -31.72 -26.39
C VAL A 691 3.75 -31.38 -27.19
N SER A 692 4.60 -30.47 -26.69
CA SER A 692 5.87 -30.13 -27.36
C SER A 692 6.81 -31.34 -27.44
N GLN A 693 6.91 -32.13 -26.37
CA GLN A 693 7.71 -33.37 -26.39
C GLN A 693 7.15 -34.41 -27.37
N THR A 694 5.83 -34.54 -27.48
CA THR A 694 5.20 -35.41 -28.49
C THR A 694 5.50 -34.90 -29.90
N LEU A 695 5.44 -33.59 -30.13
CA LEU A 695 5.83 -32.97 -31.41
C LEU A 695 7.29 -33.25 -31.75
N ASP A 696 8.21 -33.22 -30.78
CA ASP A 696 9.61 -33.56 -31.00
C ASP A 696 9.79 -35.01 -31.43
N LEU A 697 9.07 -35.94 -30.80
CA LEU A 697 9.13 -37.37 -31.14
C LEU A 697 8.54 -37.65 -32.52
N VAL A 698 7.37 -37.08 -32.81
CA VAL A 698 6.71 -37.20 -34.12
C VAL A 698 7.57 -36.54 -35.20
N GLY A 699 8.09 -35.35 -34.94
CA GLY A 699 8.99 -34.63 -35.85
C GLY A 699 10.25 -35.42 -36.15
N SER A 700 10.89 -35.98 -35.13
CA SER A 700 12.06 -36.86 -35.28
C SER A 700 11.72 -38.11 -36.10
N ALA A 701 10.55 -38.73 -35.87
CA ALA A 701 10.09 -39.87 -36.65
C ALA A 701 9.79 -39.52 -38.12
N LEU A 702 9.24 -38.34 -38.39
CA LEU A 702 9.01 -37.85 -39.75
C LEU A 702 10.33 -37.55 -40.48
N VAL A 703 11.28 -36.90 -39.80
CA VAL A 703 12.63 -36.66 -40.35
C VAL A 703 13.33 -37.98 -40.66
N LEU A 704 13.23 -38.95 -39.75
CA LEU A 704 13.75 -40.30 -39.97
C LEU A 704 13.07 -40.95 -41.18
N TRP A 705 11.74 -40.93 -41.27
CA TRP A 705 11.01 -41.54 -42.38
C TRP A 705 11.32 -40.91 -43.74
N VAL A 706 11.24 -39.58 -43.86
CA VAL A 706 11.54 -38.84 -45.09
C VAL A 706 13.01 -39.02 -45.48
N GLY A 707 13.90 -38.89 -44.49
CA GLY A 707 15.33 -39.02 -44.70
C GLY A 707 15.75 -40.46 -45.06
N SER A 708 15.15 -41.50 -44.47
CA SER A 708 15.35 -42.88 -44.90
C SER A 708 14.94 -43.09 -46.36
N ARG A 709 13.85 -42.48 -46.83
CA ARG A 709 13.48 -42.53 -48.26
C ARG A 709 14.48 -41.79 -49.16
N ALA A 710 15.14 -40.73 -48.67
CA ALA A 710 16.23 -40.06 -49.39
C ALA A 710 17.49 -40.95 -49.44
N VAL A 711 17.82 -41.65 -48.35
CA VAL A 711 18.92 -42.63 -48.30
C VAL A 711 18.67 -43.79 -49.27
N LEU A 712 17.45 -44.34 -49.30
CA LEU A 712 17.08 -45.41 -50.23
C LEU A 712 17.16 -44.98 -51.70
N ARG A 713 17.01 -43.68 -51.99
CA ARG A 713 17.21 -43.10 -53.33
C ARG A 713 18.67 -42.75 -53.63
N GLY A 714 19.59 -42.91 -52.68
CA GLY A 714 21.00 -42.55 -52.81
C GLY A 714 21.28 -41.05 -52.73
N GLU A 715 20.31 -40.23 -52.33
CA GLU A 715 20.43 -38.76 -52.22
C GLU A 715 21.12 -38.33 -50.91
N LEU A 716 21.10 -39.18 -49.89
CA LEU A 716 21.62 -38.89 -48.55
C LEU A 716 22.36 -40.12 -47.99
N THR A 717 23.39 -39.91 -47.17
CA THR A 717 24.07 -41.02 -46.47
C THR A 717 23.34 -41.39 -45.16
N VAL A 718 23.60 -42.60 -44.65
CA VAL A 718 23.03 -43.06 -43.37
C VAL A 718 23.50 -42.18 -42.21
N GLY A 719 24.77 -41.76 -42.22
CA GLY A 719 25.31 -40.85 -41.21
C GLY A 719 24.68 -39.46 -41.29
N ALA A 720 24.46 -38.91 -42.49
CA ALA A 720 23.81 -37.62 -42.66
C ALA A 720 22.34 -37.65 -42.20
N LEU A 721 21.63 -38.76 -42.37
CA LEU A 721 20.30 -38.96 -41.81
C LEU A 721 20.32 -38.87 -40.28
N ILE A 722 21.25 -39.56 -39.63
CA ILE A 722 21.35 -39.56 -38.17
C ILE A 722 21.72 -38.16 -37.66
N ALA A 723 22.67 -37.48 -38.30
CA ALA A 723 22.97 -36.08 -37.99
C ALA A 723 21.74 -35.18 -38.16
N ALA A 724 20.98 -35.33 -39.24
CA ALA A 724 19.75 -34.57 -39.49
C ALA A 724 18.69 -34.78 -38.40
N THR A 725 18.50 -36.02 -37.92
CA THR A 725 17.57 -36.30 -36.81
C THR A 725 18.00 -35.65 -35.49
N LEU A 726 19.30 -35.63 -35.19
CA LEU A 726 19.85 -34.96 -34.00
C LEU A 726 19.67 -33.44 -34.08
N PHE A 727 19.93 -32.86 -35.26
CA PHE A 727 19.72 -31.44 -35.54
C PHE A 727 18.25 -31.03 -35.42
N ALA A 728 17.33 -31.81 -36.00
CA ALA A 728 15.90 -31.53 -35.89
C ALA A 728 15.44 -31.45 -34.42
N ARG A 729 15.93 -32.35 -33.56
CA ARG A 729 15.63 -32.34 -32.13
C ARG A 729 16.25 -31.15 -31.39
N GLN A 730 17.42 -30.66 -31.80
CA GLN A 730 18.04 -29.48 -31.19
C GLN A 730 17.26 -28.18 -31.49
N MET A 731 16.54 -28.10 -32.61
CA MET A 731 15.82 -26.88 -33.02
C MET A 731 14.59 -26.56 -32.16
N SER A 732 13.93 -27.56 -31.58
CA SER A 732 12.67 -27.35 -30.84
C SER A 732 12.84 -26.58 -29.53
N GLY A 733 13.92 -26.85 -28.79
CA GLY A 733 14.21 -26.21 -27.50
C GLY A 733 14.27 -24.68 -27.57
N PRO A 734 15.10 -24.10 -28.46
CA PRO A 734 15.15 -22.66 -28.73
C PRO A 734 13.79 -22.04 -29.05
N VAL A 735 12.97 -22.70 -29.87
CA VAL A 735 11.65 -22.17 -30.25
C VAL A 735 10.73 -22.04 -29.04
N VAL A 736 10.69 -23.07 -28.19
CA VAL A 736 9.90 -23.04 -26.95
C VAL A 736 10.41 -21.95 -26.00
N ARG A 737 11.74 -21.78 -25.87
CA ARG A 737 12.35 -20.73 -25.06
C ARG A 737 12.07 -19.31 -25.59
N LEU A 738 12.19 -19.09 -26.89
CA LEU A 738 11.86 -17.81 -27.51
C LEU A 738 10.39 -17.44 -27.26
N ALA A 739 9.49 -18.44 -27.33
CA ALA A 739 8.08 -18.23 -27.02
C ALA A 739 7.82 -17.92 -25.54
N THR A 740 8.60 -18.49 -24.61
CA THR A 740 8.53 -18.15 -23.17
C THR A 740 9.08 -16.75 -22.91
N GLN A 741 10.25 -16.44 -23.46
CA GLN A 741 10.93 -15.15 -23.35
C GLN A 741 10.06 -14.01 -23.89
N TRP A 742 9.35 -14.21 -25.01
CA TRP A 742 8.40 -13.22 -25.53
C TRP A 742 7.27 -12.89 -24.53
N ARG A 743 6.80 -13.87 -23.77
CA ARG A 743 5.78 -13.63 -22.73
C ARG A 743 6.36 -12.92 -21.52
N ASP A 744 7.57 -13.29 -21.11
CA ASP A 744 8.26 -12.63 -20.01
C ASP A 744 8.61 -11.18 -20.38
N TYR A 745 8.92 -10.91 -21.65
CA TYR A 745 9.12 -9.56 -22.18
C TYR A 745 7.86 -8.70 -21.99
N GLN A 746 6.69 -9.23 -22.38
CA GLN A 746 5.41 -8.53 -22.18
C GLN A 746 5.14 -8.25 -20.70
N ARG A 747 5.53 -9.15 -19.80
CA ARG A 747 5.39 -8.96 -18.35
C ARG A 747 6.33 -7.86 -17.84
N VAL A 748 7.60 -7.92 -18.23
CA VAL A 748 8.62 -6.96 -17.81
C VAL A 748 8.35 -5.58 -18.36
N GLN A 749 7.81 -5.44 -19.57
CA GLN A 749 7.34 -4.15 -20.09
C GLN A 749 6.35 -3.47 -19.13
N ALA A 750 5.41 -4.22 -18.56
CA ALA A 750 4.45 -3.67 -17.59
C ALA A 750 5.10 -3.30 -16.23
N HIS A 751 6.18 -3.97 -15.80
CA HIS A 751 6.94 -3.56 -14.62
C HIS A 751 7.87 -2.37 -14.91
N LEU A 752 8.42 -2.30 -16.11
CA LEU A 752 9.28 -1.22 -16.57
C LEU A 752 8.54 0.12 -16.64
N GLU A 753 7.29 0.12 -17.12
CA GLU A 753 6.41 1.30 -17.09
C GLU A 753 6.18 1.82 -15.66
N ARG A 754 6.13 0.91 -14.68
CA ARG A 754 5.95 1.26 -13.25
C ARG A 754 7.18 1.88 -12.62
N VAL A 755 8.36 1.30 -12.86
CA VAL A 755 9.62 1.83 -12.32
C VAL A 755 9.96 3.18 -12.94
N GLY A 756 9.68 3.37 -14.23
CA GLY A 756 9.87 4.66 -14.91
C GLY A 756 9.07 5.80 -14.29
N ALA A 757 7.83 5.53 -13.84
CA ALA A 757 6.98 6.54 -13.22
C ALA A 757 7.56 7.12 -11.92
N VAL A 758 8.28 6.32 -11.11
CA VAL A 758 8.93 6.83 -9.89
C VAL A 758 10.20 7.60 -10.23
N GLN A 759 10.95 7.15 -11.25
CA GLN A 759 12.17 7.82 -11.70
C GLN A 759 11.91 9.21 -12.30
N ASP A 760 10.72 9.44 -12.84
CA ASP A 760 10.32 10.70 -13.48
C ASP A 760 9.62 11.68 -12.49
N VAL A 761 9.28 11.23 -11.28
CA VAL A 761 8.55 12.02 -10.24
C VAL A 761 9.47 12.62 -9.16
N ALA A 762 10.71 12.12 -9.04
CA ALA A 762 11.78 12.71 -8.25
C ALA A 762 12.72 13.53 -9.15
#